data_AF-A0A2H0S9S8-F1
#
_entry.id   AF-A0A2H0S9S8-F1
#
_cell.length_a   1.000
_cell.length_b   1.000
_cell.length_c   1.000
_cell.angle_alpha   90.00
_cell.angle_beta   90.00
_cell.angle_gamma   90.00
#
_symmetry.space_group_name_H-M   'P 1'
#
loop_
_entity.id
_entity.type
_entity.pdbx_description
1 polymer ?
#
loop_
_entity_poly.entity_id
_entity_poly.type
_entity_poly.pdbx_seq_one_letter_code
_entity_poly.pdbx_strand_id
1 'polypeptide(L)'
;MFFKDKGILGINARNLLYIKPYNKKKAIKLADDKIKTKQFLSTRGVPVPKLYNTIQTPEELERFDFSTLPNQFVIKPNNGYGGEGIIPIINKKEGYWMTAGGKQLSKKELKEHISDIIDGRFSISNVADIAFFEQLIIPDEAIGKYSYEGLPDIRIVVHNLIPVMAMLRLPTKESSGKANLHLGAVGVGIDIAKGELTYISYKNKIIDELPNNLGKIRGVKIPYWDDILLIASQVQLITNLGYMAIDICLDKNNGPVLLEINARAGLGVQIANLAPLRKRLERIQGVIVTSPTKGVRVAKDMFGNVVEKEIAHVSGKLVIATEEKIEIIQKNEVYEITGKIDTGRSRTVIDKATAEKLKLLDDPDEYDQEKSTLKIKFILKGKRIQTIADVVVEPSESYKVIIGTRDLKNFLIDTSAKTDDKQTWQKETPQVVNKKEEKKPNYKDIDEKLNKIDSKIKLLYHLRPLNLEIERKRFFKDPTYNPQFEYPSLKFDPIELVDALEKIKVDESPLGQIFNEKKKEISNKVKLIESIDEERFSNTSVDLYGKPAIEEVEECINILKNLNIEDLKPEKSPYTAEDAKKRFEKIFNSYGLKSWKVKIKDNMVADCVAGKNNRLFINKGAKFSKERIETLIVHEIETHILTAENGKFQPYEIFNRGLANYLRTQEGMAMYNVEEQRGHSFNKNYKALGHVIAIDLAIKNSFAETYKKLVALGLPSKQAFKSTLKAKRGIGNTSHPGAFTKDYVYYSGYKQVKKFINDGGDIKDLYLGKIDIEDLEKSKSIPGIKNAKILPTWL
;
A
#
# COMPACT_ATOMS: atom_id res chain seq x y z
N MET A 1 12.31 -0.21 15.15
CA MET A 1 12.60 1.07 14.47
C MET A 1 14.00 0.94 13.88
N PHE A 2 14.15 0.38 12.69
CA PHE A 2 15.40 -0.30 12.28
C PHE A 2 16.45 0.55 11.56
N PHE A 3 16.19 1.80 11.18
CA PHE A 3 17.24 2.67 10.63
C PHE A 3 16.97 4.14 10.97
N LYS A 4 17.96 4.79 11.59
CA LYS A 4 18.01 6.24 11.85
C LYS A 4 18.90 7.00 10.83
N ASP A 5 19.29 6.37 9.71
CA ASP A 5 20.37 6.87 8.84
C ASP A 5 20.02 7.09 7.35
N LYS A 6 20.72 8.06 6.74
CA LYS A 6 20.51 8.79 5.47
C LYS A 6 20.65 7.98 4.16
N GLY A 7 20.17 6.72 4.11
CA GLY A 7 20.46 5.83 2.97
C GLY A 7 19.32 4.99 2.40
N ILE A 8 18.15 4.92 3.05
CA ILE A 8 17.04 4.10 2.50
C ILE A 8 16.44 4.81 1.30
N LEU A 9 16.24 4.05 0.21
CA LEU A 9 15.51 4.56 -0.94
C LEU A 9 14.01 4.52 -0.65
N GLY A 10 13.37 5.68 -0.51
CA GLY A 10 11.92 5.82 -0.45
C GLY A 10 11.26 5.87 -1.83
N ILE A 11 9.94 5.63 -1.90
CA ILE A 11 9.19 5.59 -3.17
C ILE A 11 9.33 6.89 -3.97
N ASN A 12 9.25 8.04 -3.29
CA ASN A 12 9.36 9.35 -3.93
C ASN A 12 10.76 9.58 -4.50
N ALA A 13 11.81 9.28 -3.72
CA ALA A 13 13.20 9.38 -4.16
C ALA A 13 13.48 8.45 -5.36
N ARG A 14 13.01 7.19 -5.31
CA ARG A 14 13.10 6.25 -6.45
C ARG A 14 12.49 6.83 -7.72
N ASN A 15 11.28 7.38 -7.60
CA ASN A 15 10.55 7.94 -8.75
C ASN A 15 11.26 9.17 -9.34
N LEU A 16 11.76 10.07 -8.49
CA LEU A 16 12.36 11.34 -8.90
C LEU A 16 13.81 11.21 -9.38
N LEU A 17 14.61 10.39 -8.70
CA LEU A 17 16.06 10.30 -8.92
C LEU A 17 16.43 9.22 -9.94
N TYR A 18 15.66 8.13 -10.05
CA TYR A 18 16.03 6.99 -10.90
C TYR A 18 15.02 6.73 -12.02
N ILE A 19 13.73 6.68 -11.73
CA ILE A 19 12.74 6.35 -12.78
C ILE A 19 12.56 7.53 -13.74
N LYS A 20 12.27 8.74 -13.24
CA LYS A 20 11.99 9.91 -14.09
C LYS A 20 13.19 10.28 -14.99
N PRO A 21 14.45 10.28 -14.50
CA PRO A 21 15.58 10.69 -15.34
C PRO A 21 16.03 9.60 -16.30
N TYR A 22 15.95 8.33 -15.90
CA TYR A 22 16.57 7.23 -16.64
C TYR A 22 15.59 6.33 -17.40
N ASN A 23 14.27 6.41 -17.15
CA ASN A 23 13.27 5.63 -17.88
C ASN A 23 12.44 6.50 -18.82
N LYS A 24 12.67 6.38 -20.12
CA LYS A 24 11.85 7.04 -21.13
C LYS A 24 10.41 6.54 -21.06
N LYS A 25 9.43 7.43 -21.28
CA LYS A 25 7.99 7.09 -21.24
C LYS A 25 7.63 5.91 -22.15
N LYS A 26 8.26 5.79 -23.33
CA LYS A 26 8.03 4.66 -24.26
C LYS A 26 8.49 3.32 -23.66
N ALA A 27 9.65 3.30 -23.00
CA ALA A 27 10.17 2.10 -22.35
C ALA A 27 9.32 1.69 -21.14
N ILE A 28 8.80 2.66 -20.37
CA ILE A 28 7.85 2.39 -19.28
C ILE A 28 6.54 1.78 -19.83
N LYS A 29 6.02 2.30 -20.95
CA LYS A 29 4.81 1.75 -21.58
C LYS A 29 5.01 0.32 -22.10
N LEU A 30 6.20 0.01 -22.61
CA LEU A 30 6.55 -1.36 -22.98
C LEU A 30 6.47 -2.27 -21.74
N ALA A 31 7.14 -1.89 -20.65
CA ALA A 31 7.16 -2.65 -19.40
C ALA A 31 5.80 -2.81 -18.71
N ASP A 32 4.90 -1.83 -18.83
CA ASP A 32 3.54 -1.92 -18.28
C ASP A 32 2.65 -2.92 -19.05
N ASP A 33 3.05 -3.38 -20.26
CA ASP A 33 2.32 -4.35 -21.10
C ASP A 33 3.07 -5.69 -21.15
N LYS A 34 2.56 -6.70 -20.43
CA LYS A 34 3.22 -8.01 -20.27
C LYS A 34 3.33 -8.77 -21.59
N ILE A 35 2.26 -8.77 -22.39
CA ILE A 35 2.22 -9.47 -23.67
C ILE A 35 3.26 -8.86 -24.63
N LYS A 36 3.23 -7.53 -24.81
CA LYS A 36 4.18 -6.84 -25.69
C LYS A 36 5.62 -7.01 -25.22
N THR A 37 5.86 -6.91 -23.91
CA THR A 37 7.20 -7.13 -23.34
C THR A 37 7.72 -8.51 -23.66
N LYS A 38 6.92 -9.56 -23.45
CA LYS A 38 7.34 -10.95 -23.68
C LYS A 38 7.67 -11.21 -25.15
N GLN A 39 6.80 -10.77 -26.07
CA GLN A 39 7.07 -10.89 -27.51
C GLN A 39 8.34 -10.12 -27.92
N PHE A 40 8.51 -8.91 -27.40
CA PHE A 40 9.68 -8.07 -27.69
C PHE A 40 11.00 -8.69 -27.20
N LEU A 41 11.00 -9.32 -26.02
CA LEU A 41 12.18 -9.93 -25.43
C LEU A 41 12.47 -11.32 -25.99
N SER A 42 11.44 -12.13 -26.23
CA SER A 42 11.56 -13.48 -26.82
C SER A 42 12.24 -13.44 -28.19
N THR A 43 11.83 -12.50 -29.05
CA THR A 43 12.43 -12.29 -30.39
C THR A 43 13.90 -11.86 -30.34
N ARG A 44 14.44 -11.54 -29.16
CA ARG A 44 15.83 -11.12 -28.91
C ARG A 44 16.60 -12.11 -28.05
N GLY A 45 16.11 -13.35 -27.96
CA GLY A 45 16.82 -14.46 -27.30
C GLY A 45 16.70 -14.47 -25.78
N VAL A 46 15.82 -13.66 -25.18
CA VAL A 46 15.57 -13.73 -23.73
C VAL A 46 14.57 -14.86 -23.44
N PRO A 47 14.90 -15.83 -22.56
CA PRO A 47 13.98 -16.89 -22.18
C PRO A 47 12.74 -16.33 -21.48
N VAL A 48 11.56 -16.56 -22.05
CA VAL A 48 10.26 -16.19 -21.48
C VAL A 48 9.28 -17.37 -21.64
N PRO A 49 8.24 -17.49 -20.80
CA PRO A 49 7.21 -18.52 -20.97
C PRO A 49 6.55 -18.39 -22.34
N LYS A 50 6.34 -19.51 -23.04
CA LYS A 50 5.69 -19.51 -24.34
C LYS A 50 4.26 -18.98 -24.23
N LEU A 51 3.92 -17.96 -25.01
CA LEU A 51 2.56 -17.43 -25.15
C LEU A 51 1.77 -18.34 -26.10
N TYR A 52 0.61 -18.83 -25.67
CA TYR A 52 -0.26 -19.70 -26.48
C TYR A 52 -1.35 -18.90 -27.20
N ASN A 53 -2.09 -18.05 -26.48
CA ASN A 53 -3.18 -17.27 -27.07
C ASN A 53 -3.57 -16.06 -26.19
N THR A 54 -4.40 -15.16 -26.74
CA THR A 54 -4.93 -13.97 -26.06
C THR A 54 -6.41 -13.78 -26.38
N ILE A 55 -7.18 -13.27 -25.43
CA ILE A 55 -8.60 -12.93 -25.59
C ILE A 55 -8.81 -11.52 -25.05
N GLN A 56 -9.34 -10.63 -25.89
CA GLN A 56 -9.52 -9.20 -25.62
C GLN A 56 -10.98 -8.79 -25.50
N THR A 57 -11.91 -9.52 -26.14
CA THR A 57 -13.34 -9.17 -26.14
C THR A 57 -14.24 -10.36 -25.76
N PRO A 58 -15.47 -10.10 -25.26
CA PRO A 58 -16.44 -11.16 -24.98
C PRO A 58 -16.79 -12.00 -26.22
N GLU A 59 -16.81 -11.40 -27.42
CA GLU A 59 -17.08 -12.12 -28.67
C GLU A 59 -15.95 -13.10 -29.02
N GLU A 60 -14.70 -12.70 -28.81
CA GLU A 60 -13.54 -13.59 -28.94
C GLU A 60 -13.62 -14.75 -27.94
N LEU A 61 -13.99 -14.46 -26.68
CA LEU A 61 -14.17 -15.47 -25.64
C LEU A 61 -15.25 -16.50 -26.01
N GLU A 62 -16.37 -16.05 -26.57
CA GLU A 62 -17.46 -16.96 -26.91
C GLU A 62 -17.08 -17.93 -28.02
N ARG A 63 -16.34 -17.43 -29.02
CA ARG A 63 -15.86 -18.22 -30.17
C ARG A 63 -14.58 -19.02 -29.87
N PHE A 64 -13.94 -18.78 -28.73
CA PHE A 64 -12.66 -19.40 -28.41
C PHE A 64 -12.77 -20.92 -28.22
N ASP A 65 -11.97 -21.66 -28.98
CA ASP A 65 -11.85 -23.10 -28.81
C ASP A 65 -10.71 -23.47 -27.84
N PHE A 66 -11.09 -23.81 -26.61
CA PHE A 66 -10.19 -24.28 -25.56
C PHE A 66 -9.58 -25.67 -25.84
N SER A 67 -9.97 -26.36 -26.92
CA SER A 67 -9.31 -27.59 -27.38
C SER A 67 -7.87 -27.32 -27.84
N THR A 68 -7.60 -26.12 -28.36
CA THR A 68 -6.32 -25.70 -28.92
C THR A 68 -5.22 -25.44 -27.87
N LEU A 69 -5.60 -25.30 -26.59
CA LEU A 69 -4.66 -25.11 -25.49
C LEU A 69 -4.06 -26.46 -25.05
N PRO A 70 -2.78 -26.48 -24.62
CA PRO A 70 -2.16 -27.69 -24.09
C PRO A 70 -2.83 -28.17 -22.80
N ASN A 71 -2.48 -29.37 -22.34
CA ASN A 71 -3.01 -29.93 -21.09
C ASN A 71 -2.62 -29.12 -19.84
N GLN A 72 -1.53 -28.35 -19.92
CA GLN A 72 -0.99 -27.53 -18.85
C GLN A 72 -0.70 -26.11 -19.35
N PHE A 73 -1.25 -25.11 -18.68
CA PHE A 73 -1.05 -23.70 -19.02
C PHE A 73 -1.41 -22.80 -17.84
N VAL A 74 -1.13 -21.51 -17.96
CA VAL A 74 -1.56 -20.50 -16.99
C VAL A 74 -2.38 -19.44 -17.69
N ILE A 75 -3.52 -19.09 -17.11
CA ILE A 75 -4.33 -17.93 -17.53
C ILE A 75 -3.89 -16.73 -16.71
N LYS A 76 -3.62 -15.60 -17.36
CA LYS A 76 -3.21 -14.36 -16.69
C LYS A 76 -3.84 -13.12 -17.30
N PRO A 77 -4.12 -12.08 -16.49
CA PRO A 77 -4.42 -10.73 -16.97
C PRO A 77 -3.15 -9.97 -17.41
N ASN A 78 -3.25 -9.21 -18.51
CA ASN A 78 -2.14 -8.38 -19.02
C ASN A 78 -1.77 -7.26 -18.04
N ASN A 79 -2.76 -6.57 -17.46
CA ASN A 79 -2.57 -5.46 -16.53
C ASN A 79 -2.87 -5.82 -15.06
N GLY A 80 -2.92 -7.12 -14.73
CA GLY A 80 -3.29 -7.56 -13.39
C GLY A 80 -2.27 -7.22 -12.30
N TYR A 81 -2.77 -6.95 -11.09
CA TYR A 81 -1.97 -6.54 -9.93
C TYR A 81 -1.78 -7.65 -8.91
N GLY A 82 -0.58 -7.74 -8.33
CA GLY A 82 -0.32 -8.55 -7.15
C GLY A 82 -0.55 -10.06 -7.31
N GLY A 83 -0.61 -10.55 -8.55
CA GLY A 83 -0.92 -11.95 -8.88
C GLY A 83 -2.41 -12.28 -8.83
N GLU A 84 -3.31 -11.29 -8.80
CA GLU A 84 -4.75 -11.51 -8.97
C GLU A 84 -5.09 -11.87 -10.42
N GLY A 85 -6.13 -12.70 -10.62
CA GLY A 85 -6.55 -13.17 -11.93
C GLY A 85 -5.72 -14.31 -12.53
N ILE A 86 -4.66 -14.76 -11.85
CA ILE A 86 -3.79 -15.85 -12.33
C ILE A 86 -4.40 -17.21 -11.94
N ILE A 87 -4.64 -18.07 -12.93
CA ILE A 87 -5.07 -19.46 -12.71
C ILE A 87 -4.09 -20.42 -13.39
N PRO A 88 -3.28 -21.17 -12.62
CA PRO A 88 -2.46 -22.25 -13.15
C PRO A 88 -3.30 -23.53 -13.33
N ILE A 89 -3.30 -24.06 -14.55
CA ILE A 89 -3.97 -25.29 -14.94
C ILE A 89 -2.92 -26.39 -15.10
N ILE A 90 -3.06 -27.46 -14.32
CA ILE A 90 -2.11 -28.59 -14.26
C ILE A 90 -2.58 -29.82 -15.04
N ASN A 91 -3.88 -29.89 -15.36
CA ASN A 91 -4.43 -31.00 -16.14
C ASN A 91 -5.76 -30.61 -16.79
N LYS A 92 -6.14 -31.35 -17.82
CA LYS A 92 -7.43 -31.27 -18.53
C LYS A 92 -7.99 -32.68 -18.66
N LYS A 93 -9.21 -32.91 -18.14
CA LYS A 93 -9.93 -34.20 -18.24
C LYS A 93 -11.37 -33.96 -18.62
N GLU A 94 -11.84 -34.63 -19.68
CA GLU A 94 -13.27 -34.77 -20.06
C GLU A 94 -14.14 -33.50 -19.84
N GLY A 95 -13.69 -32.34 -20.35
CA GLY A 95 -14.45 -31.08 -20.29
C GLY A 95 -14.21 -30.22 -19.04
N TYR A 96 -13.35 -30.66 -18.12
CA TYR A 96 -12.92 -29.94 -16.91
C TYR A 96 -11.42 -29.66 -16.92
N TRP A 97 -11.04 -28.56 -16.26
CA TRP A 97 -9.65 -28.18 -16.02
C TRP A 97 -9.32 -28.26 -14.54
N MET A 98 -8.19 -28.86 -14.20
CA MET A 98 -7.72 -28.95 -12.82
C MET A 98 -6.72 -27.84 -12.55
N THR A 99 -6.98 -27.03 -11.52
CA THR A 99 -6.06 -25.99 -11.06
C THR A 99 -4.95 -26.58 -10.20
N ALA A 100 -3.83 -25.86 -10.05
CA ALA A 100 -2.75 -26.29 -9.15
C ALA A 100 -3.19 -26.44 -7.68
N GLY A 101 -4.23 -25.71 -7.26
CA GLY A 101 -4.84 -25.81 -5.93
C GLY A 101 -5.88 -26.93 -5.78
N GLY A 102 -5.96 -27.87 -6.74
CA GLY A 102 -6.86 -29.02 -6.69
C GLY A 102 -8.31 -28.74 -7.09
N LYS A 103 -8.72 -27.48 -7.29
CA LYS A 103 -10.07 -27.13 -7.77
C LYS A 103 -10.26 -27.59 -9.22
N GLN A 104 -11.39 -28.24 -9.50
CA GLN A 104 -11.86 -28.51 -10.85
C GLN A 104 -12.69 -27.31 -11.38
N LEU A 105 -12.42 -26.88 -12.61
CA LEU A 105 -13.11 -25.80 -13.29
C LEU A 105 -13.84 -26.34 -14.51
N SER A 106 -15.13 -26.04 -14.60
CA SER A 106 -15.92 -26.26 -15.81
C SER A 106 -15.57 -25.23 -16.90
N LYS A 107 -15.96 -25.51 -18.15
CA LYS A 107 -15.83 -24.54 -19.27
C LYS A 107 -16.52 -23.21 -18.97
N LYS A 108 -17.66 -23.26 -18.28
CA LYS A 108 -18.42 -22.08 -17.87
C LYS A 108 -17.64 -21.23 -16.89
N GLU A 109 -17.14 -21.82 -15.80
CA GLU A 109 -16.33 -21.09 -14.80
C GLU A 109 -15.05 -20.51 -15.40
N LEU A 110 -14.43 -21.23 -16.34
CA LEU A 110 -13.24 -20.74 -17.03
C LEU A 110 -13.56 -19.51 -17.89
N LYS A 111 -14.68 -19.54 -18.62
CA LYS A 111 -15.18 -18.38 -19.38
C LYS A 111 -15.52 -17.22 -18.47
N GLU A 112 -16.21 -17.45 -17.35
CA GLU A 112 -16.54 -16.40 -16.38
C GLU A 112 -15.27 -15.72 -15.84
N HIS A 113 -14.24 -16.50 -15.47
CA HIS A 113 -12.97 -15.94 -15.03
C HIS A 113 -12.25 -15.12 -16.11
N ILE A 114 -12.32 -15.56 -17.37
CA ILE A 114 -11.75 -14.79 -18.49
C ILE A 114 -12.56 -13.51 -18.73
N SER A 115 -13.89 -13.56 -18.62
CA SER A 115 -14.76 -12.37 -18.68
C SER A 115 -14.38 -11.38 -17.59
N ASP A 116 -14.15 -11.85 -16.36
CA ASP A 116 -13.69 -11.02 -15.26
C ASP A 116 -12.34 -10.34 -15.56
N ILE A 117 -11.41 -11.05 -16.21
CA ILE A 117 -10.17 -10.45 -16.69
C ILE A 117 -10.49 -9.36 -17.71
N ILE A 118 -11.27 -9.67 -18.74
CA ILE A 118 -11.62 -8.73 -19.83
C ILE A 118 -12.32 -7.48 -19.27
N ASP A 119 -13.19 -7.63 -18.28
CA ASP A 119 -13.91 -6.55 -17.62
C ASP A 119 -13.02 -5.73 -16.67
N GLY A 120 -11.78 -6.17 -16.46
CA GLY A 120 -10.77 -5.46 -15.69
C GLY A 120 -10.82 -5.71 -14.19
N ARG A 121 -11.53 -6.76 -13.72
CA ARG A 121 -11.70 -7.13 -12.29
C ARG A 121 -10.38 -7.21 -11.52
N PHE A 122 -9.31 -7.62 -12.20
CA PHE A 122 -7.99 -7.85 -11.62
C PHE A 122 -6.98 -6.71 -11.90
N SER A 123 -7.40 -5.65 -12.60
CA SER A 123 -6.57 -4.48 -12.90
C SER A 123 -6.68 -3.41 -11.79
N ILE A 124 -5.59 -2.69 -11.50
CA ILE A 124 -5.56 -1.63 -10.46
C ILE A 124 -6.60 -0.52 -10.72
N SER A 125 -6.95 -0.32 -11.99
CA SER A 125 -7.77 0.79 -12.45
C SER A 125 -9.20 0.42 -12.83
N ASN A 126 -9.58 -0.87 -12.73
CA ASN A 126 -10.83 -1.45 -13.26
C ASN A 126 -11.08 -1.01 -14.71
N VAL A 127 -10.04 -1.07 -15.53
CA VAL A 127 -10.11 -0.82 -16.98
C VAL A 127 -10.13 -2.18 -17.65
N ALA A 128 -10.87 -2.31 -18.76
CA ALA A 128 -10.87 -3.54 -19.53
C ALA A 128 -9.44 -4.05 -19.80
N ASP A 129 -9.23 -5.36 -19.68
CA ASP A 129 -7.91 -6.00 -19.76
C ASP A 129 -7.89 -7.10 -20.84
N ILE A 130 -6.70 -7.67 -21.06
CA ILE A 130 -6.52 -8.80 -21.98
C ILE A 130 -6.21 -10.04 -21.16
N ALA A 131 -6.99 -11.10 -21.35
CA ALA A 131 -6.65 -12.42 -20.84
C ALA A 131 -5.67 -13.09 -21.79
N PHE A 132 -4.64 -13.72 -21.26
CA PHE A 132 -3.71 -14.48 -22.08
C PHE A 132 -3.33 -15.81 -21.42
N PHE A 133 -2.97 -16.76 -22.28
CA PHE A 133 -2.59 -18.12 -21.91
C PHE A 133 -1.11 -18.32 -22.19
N GLU A 134 -0.39 -18.86 -21.21
CA GLU A 134 1.04 -19.13 -21.36
C GLU A 134 1.46 -20.46 -20.75
N GLN A 135 2.69 -20.86 -21.05
CA GLN A 135 3.34 -22.04 -20.49
C GLN A 135 3.30 -22.05 -18.96
N LEU A 136 2.89 -23.18 -18.39
CA LEU A 136 3.04 -23.45 -16.97
C LEU A 136 4.52 -23.73 -16.66
N ILE A 137 5.09 -22.92 -15.77
CA ILE A 137 6.46 -23.10 -15.29
C ILE A 137 6.45 -24.07 -14.11
N ILE A 138 7.38 -25.03 -14.15
CA ILE A 138 7.57 -26.01 -13.08
C ILE A 138 8.79 -25.58 -12.27
N PRO A 139 8.64 -25.25 -10.98
CA PRO A 139 9.76 -24.75 -10.19
C PRO A 139 10.87 -25.79 -10.05
N ASP A 140 12.12 -25.34 -10.22
CA ASP A 140 13.31 -26.14 -9.93
C ASP A 140 13.35 -26.57 -8.45
N GLU A 141 13.72 -27.82 -8.19
CA GLU A 141 13.70 -28.42 -6.85
C GLU A 141 14.64 -27.74 -5.85
N ALA A 142 15.73 -27.10 -6.32
CA ALA A 142 16.69 -26.40 -5.47
C ALA A 142 16.02 -25.28 -4.65
N ILE A 143 14.98 -24.64 -5.22
CA ILE A 143 14.25 -23.52 -4.59
C ILE A 143 12.78 -23.88 -4.31
N GLY A 144 12.16 -24.68 -5.18
CA GLY A 144 10.74 -25.04 -5.13
C GLY A 144 10.35 -25.72 -3.81
N LYS A 145 11.24 -26.54 -3.22
CA LYS A 145 11.00 -27.22 -1.94
C LYS A 145 10.78 -26.28 -0.75
N TYR A 146 11.19 -25.01 -0.88
CA TYR A 146 11.03 -23.98 0.16
C TYR A 146 9.78 -23.10 -0.05
N SER A 147 8.90 -23.46 -1.00
CA SER A 147 7.68 -22.70 -1.31
C SER A 147 6.44 -23.51 -0.94
N TYR A 148 5.47 -22.85 -0.31
CA TYR A 148 4.13 -23.42 -0.17
C TYR A 148 3.35 -23.09 -1.44
N GLU A 149 3.13 -24.09 -2.30
CA GLU A 149 2.31 -24.03 -3.52
C GLU A 149 2.62 -22.85 -4.48
N GLY A 150 2.66 -23.11 -5.79
CA GLY A 150 2.93 -22.06 -6.77
C GLY A 150 4.42 -21.79 -6.98
N LEU A 151 4.73 -20.63 -7.58
CA LEU A 151 6.01 -20.38 -8.24
C LEU A 151 6.86 -19.35 -7.48
N PRO A 152 7.99 -19.74 -6.86
CA PRO A 152 8.97 -18.79 -6.37
C PRO A 152 9.65 -18.03 -7.50
N ASP A 153 9.99 -16.77 -7.22
CA ASP A 153 10.64 -15.89 -8.19
C ASP A 153 11.78 -15.07 -7.54
N ILE A 154 12.76 -14.72 -8.36
CA ILE A 154 13.94 -13.95 -8.03
C ILE A 154 13.75 -12.55 -8.60
N ARG A 155 13.60 -11.58 -7.71
CA ARG A 155 13.51 -10.17 -8.06
C ARG A 155 14.89 -9.53 -8.03
N ILE A 156 15.30 -8.91 -9.14
CA ILE A 156 16.61 -8.27 -9.27
C ILE A 156 16.41 -6.82 -9.67
N VAL A 157 16.96 -5.89 -8.89
CA VAL A 157 17.00 -4.46 -9.22
C VAL A 157 18.26 -4.18 -10.02
N VAL A 158 18.09 -3.59 -11.20
CA VAL A 158 19.19 -3.28 -12.13
C VAL A 158 19.20 -1.77 -12.41
N HIS A 159 20.39 -1.17 -12.39
CA HIS A 159 20.61 0.22 -12.78
C HIS A 159 21.96 0.34 -13.51
N ASN A 160 21.99 1.09 -14.62
CA ASN A 160 23.22 1.28 -15.41
C ASN A 160 23.90 -0.04 -15.84
N LEU A 161 23.08 -1.03 -16.23
CA LEU A 161 23.45 -2.41 -16.55
C LEU A 161 24.03 -3.22 -15.37
N ILE A 162 24.02 -2.68 -14.15
CA ILE A 162 24.57 -3.34 -12.95
C ILE A 162 23.41 -3.88 -12.11
N PRO A 163 23.33 -5.21 -11.90
CA PRO A 163 22.46 -5.78 -10.87
C PRO A 163 22.87 -5.31 -9.46
N VAL A 164 22.06 -4.46 -8.84
CA VAL A 164 22.43 -3.75 -7.60
C VAL A 164 22.05 -4.52 -6.34
N MET A 165 20.91 -5.21 -6.40
CA MET A 165 20.34 -5.93 -5.27
C MET A 165 19.32 -6.95 -5.75
N ALA A 166 19.26 -8.10 -5.11
CA ALA A 166 18.32 -9.16 -5.45
C ALA A 166 17.67 -9.77 -4.22
N MET A 167 16.46 -10.32 -4.38
CA MET A 167 15.81 -11.13 -3.36
C MET A 167 15.03 -12.27 -4.02
N LEU A 168 14.98 -13.41 -3.34
CA LEU A 168 14.08 -14.51 -3.64
C LEU A 168 12.73 -14.24 -2.95
N ARG A 169 11.62 -14.44 -3.66
CA ARG A 169 10.27 -14.35 -3.13
C ARG A 169 9.65 -15.74 -3.09
N LEU A 170 9.32 -16.19 -1.90
CA LEU A 170 8.76 -17.52 -1.64
C LEU A 170 7.26 -17.41 -1.35
N PRO A 171 6.41 -18.05 -2.17
CA PRO A 171 5.01 -18.28 -1.85
C PRO A 171 4.80 -18.93 -0.48
N THR A 172 3.77 -18.48 0.23
CA THR A 172 3.34 -19.04 1.52
C THR A 172 1.86 -19.40 1.46
N LYS A 173 1.39 -20.12 2.49
CA LYS A 173 -0.05 -20.37 2.68
C LYS A 173 -0.84 -19.07 2.82
N GLU A 174 -0.30 -18.09 3.55
CA GLU A 174 -0.91 -16.77 3.71
C GLU A 174 -1.06 -16.03 2.38
N SER A 175 -0.05 -16.13 1.51
CA SER A 175 -0.11 -15.53 0.17
C SER A 175 -0.91 -16.33 -0.85
N SER A 176 -1.57 -17.41 -0.43
CA SER A 176 -2.33 -18.32 -1.30
C SER A 176 -1.50 -18.81 -2.49
N GLY A 177 -0.23 -19.16 -2.24
CA GLY A 177 0.69 -19.65 -3.28
C GLY A 177 1.24 -18.57 -4.21
N LYS A 178 1.21 -17.29 -3.82
CA LYS A 178 1.71 -16.16 -4.64
C LYS A 178 3.00 -15.58 -4.08
N ALA A 179 3.95 -15.25 -4.94
CA ALA A 179 5.21 -14.57 -4.58
C ALA A 179 5.05 -13.05 -4.37
N ASN A 180 4.03 -12.64 -3.60
CA ASN A 180 3.72 -11.25 -3.30
C ASN A 180 3.90 -10.95 -1.81
N LEU A 181 4.94 -10.17 -1.47
CA LEU A 181 5.29 -9.83 -0.08
C LEU A 181 4.14 -9.12 0.67
N HIS A 182 3.27 -8.38 -0.03
CA HIS A 182 2.12 -7.71 0.58
C HIS A 182 0.98 -8.67 0.94
N LEU A 183 0.92 -9.83 0.29
CA LEU A 183 -0.04 -10.89 0.58
C LEU A 183 0.52 -11.91 1.59
N GLY A 184 1.69 -11.66 2.17
CA GLY A 184 2.31 -12.59 3.12
C GLY A 184 3.33 -13.55 2.51
N ALA A 185 3.83 -13.31 1.30
CA ALA A 185 4.99 -14.04 0.81
C ALA A 185 6.25 -13.67 1.60
N VAL A 186 7.22 -14.58 1.64
CA VAL A 186 8.51 -14.36 2.31
C VAL A 186 9.51 -13.81 1.29
N GLY A 187 10.31 -12.82 1.69
CA GLY A 187 11.41 -12.29 0.89
C GLY A 187 12.75 -12.68 1.50
N VAL A 188 13.63 -13.33 0.76
CA VAL A 188 14.96 -13.74 1.22
C VAL A 188 16.01 -12.96 0.45
N GLY A 189 16.90 -12.23 1.13
CA GLY A 189 17.97 -11.48 0.46
C GLY A 189 18.94 -12.40 -0.26
N ILE A 190 19.58 -11.92 -1.33
CA ILE A 190 20.55 -12.69 -2.11
C ILE A 190 21.87 -11.92 -2.17
N ASP A 191 22.96 -12.60 -1.83
CA ASP A 191 24.31 -12.11 -2.07
C ASP A 191 24.61 -12.05 -3.57
N ILE A 192 24.91 -10.87 -4.10
CA ILE A 192 25.12 -10.66 -5.54
C ILE A 192 26.36 -11.40 -6.05
N ALA A 193 27.44 -11.50 -5.27
CA ALA A 193 28.65 -12.17 -5.72
C ALA A 193 28.50 -13.68 -5.76
N LYS A 194 27.87 -14.25 -4.73
CA LYS A 194 27.83 -15.70 -4.52
C LYS A 194 26.54 -16.39 -4.95
N GLY A 195 25.44 -15.64 -5.10
CA GLY A 195 24.10 -16.22 -5.29
C GLY A 195 23.60 -16.97 -4.06
N GLU A 196 24.15 -16.65 -2.87
CA GLU A 196 23.77 -17.28 -1.60
C GLU A 196 22.61 -16.53 -0.95
N LEU A 197 21.64 -17.28 -0.44
CA LEU A 197 20.51 -16.75 0.31
C LEU A 197 20.96 -16.26 1.70
N THR A 198 20.51 -15.07 2.11
CA THR A 198 20.98 -14.39 3.32
C THR A 198 19.88 -14.26 4.37
N TYR A 199 19.29 -13.08 4.55
CA TYR A 199 18.31 -12.82 5.59
C TYR A 199 16.89 -13.10 5.11
N ILE A 200 16.06 -13.64 6.00
CA ILE A 200 14.65 -13.92 5.72
C ILE A 200 13.83 -12.75 6.24
N SER A 201 13.10 -12.09 5.36
CA SER A 201 12.15 -11.03 5.67
C SER A 201 10.70 -11.52 5.53
N TYR A 202 9.95 -11.41 6.62
CA TYR A 202 8.55 -11.78 6.68
C TYR A 202 7.76 -10.74 7.47
N LYS A 203 6.68 -10.20 6.88
CA LYS A 203 5.85 -9.12 7.48
C LYS A 203 6.68 -7.93 7.99
N ASN A 204 7.72 -7.53 7.23
CA ASN A 204 8.69 -6.48 7.58
C ASN A 204 9.50 -6.75 8.87
N LYS A 205 9.59 -8.01 9.31
CA LYS A 205 10.50 -8.48 10.37
C LYS A 205 11.55 -9.41 9.76
N ILE A 206 12.69 -9.53 10.43
CA ILE A 206 13.69 -10.55 10.12
C ILE A 206 13.40 -11.76 11.00
N ILE A 207 13.46 -12.94 10.41
CA ILE A 207 13.26 -14.23 11.07
C ILE A 207 14.41 -15.16 10.70
N ASP A 208 14.66 -16.19 11.52
CA ASP A 208 15.76 -17.12 11.32
C ASP A 208 15.37 -18.36 10.51
N GLU A 209 14.07 -18.68 10.47
CA GLU A 209 13.52 -19.86 9.79
C GLU A 209 12.30 -19.49 8.95
N LEU A 210 12.03 -20.26 7.89
CA LEU A 210 10.85 -20.05 7.06
C LEU A 210 9.57 -20.43 7.80
N PRO A 211 8.45 -19.69 7.60
CA PRO A 211 7.16 -20.05 8.17
C PRO A 211 6.66 -21.39 7.63
N ASN A 212 5.71 -22.01 8.33
CA ASN A 212 5.09 -23.30 7.98
C ASN A 212 6.06 -24.50 7.98
N ASN A 213 7.08 -24.48 8.85
CA ASN A 213 8.07 -25.57 9.01
C ASN A 213 8.85 -25.90 7.73
N LEU A 214 9.02 -24.92 6.83
CA LEU A 214 9.82 -25.07 5.59
C LEU A 214 11.35 -25.00 5.86
N GLY A 215 11.75 -24.86 7.13
CA GLY A 215 13.13 -24.97 7.60
C GLY A 215 14.00 -23.73 7.34
N LYS A 216 15.32 -23.94 7.46
CA LYS A 216 16.34 -22.91 7.21
C LYS A 216 16.71 -22.86 5.73
N ILE A 217 16.87 -21.66 5.20
CA ILE A 217 17.22 -21.43 3.78
C ILE A 217 18.49 -20.57 3.59
N ARG A 218 19.00 -19.98 4.66
CA ARG A 218 20.23 -19.18 4.63
C ARG A 218 21.43 -20.04 4.21
N GLY A 219 22.27 -19.53 3.32
CA GLY A 219 23.45 -20.22 2.77
C GLY A 219 23.17 -21.11 1.55
N VAL A 220 21.89 -21.34 1.20
CA VAL A 220 21.55 -22.08 -0.03
C VAL A 220 21.95 -21.25 -1.25
N LYS A 221 22.59 -21.89 -2.23
CA LYS A 221 23.00 -21.27 -3.50
C LYS A 221 21.91 -21.39 -4.55
N ILE A 222 21.66 -20.30 -5.26
CA ILE A 222 20.77 -20.27 -6.41
C ILE A 222 21.49 -20.84 -7.65
N PRO A 223 20.96 -21.88 -8.31
CA PRO A 223 21.51 -22.39 -9.56
C PRO A 223 21.50 -21.32 -10.66
N TYR A 224 22.44 -21.41 -11.62
CA TYR A 224 22.52 -20.50 -12.78
C TYR A 224 22.65 -19.01 -12.42
N TRP A 225 23.21 -18.69 -11.25
CA TRP A 225 23.22 -17.31 -10.74
C TRP A 225 23.85 -16.30 -11.72
N ASP A 226 24.93 -16.68 -12.39
CA ASP A 226 25.62 -15.81 -13.33
C ASP A 226 24.79 -15.53 -14.57
N ASP A 227 24.10 -16.56 -15.09
CA ASP A 227 23.16 -16.43 -16.21
C ASP A 227 21.96 -15.57 -15.83
N ILE A 228 21.44 -15.72 -14.61
CA ILE A 228 20.35 -14.90 -14.08
C ILE A 228 20.75 -13.41 -14.05
N LEU A 229 21.94 -13.10 -13.52
CA LEU A 229 22.47 -11.73 -13.50
C LEU A 229 22.72 -11.19 -14.91
N LEU A 230 23.18 -12.05 -15.83
CA LEU A 230 23.43 -11.67 -17.21
C LEU A 230 22.12 -11.37 -17.95
N ILE A 231 21.12 -12.23 -17.85
CA ILE A 231 19.76 -12.00 -18.37
C ILE A 231 19.24 -10.67 -17.81
N ALA A 232 19.46 -10.41 -16.52
CA ALA A 232 19.00 -9.18 -15.89
C ALA A 232 19.56 -7.92 -16.54
N SER A 233 20.87 -7.92 -16.76
CA SER A 233 21.57 -6.82 -17.38
C SER A 233 21.25 -6.69 -18.88
N GLN A 234 21.12 -7.82 -19.59
CA GLN A 234 20.72 -7.85 -21.00
C GLN A 234 19.30 -7.30 -21.22
N VAL A 235 18.34 -7.69 -20.39
CA VAL A 235 16.96 -7.18 -20.45
C VAL A 235 16.94 -5.67 -20.25
N GLN A 236 17.78 -5.14 -19.36
CA GLN A 236 17.90 -3.69 -19.19
C GLN A 236 18.40 -2.99 -20.45
N LEU A 237 19.46 -3.53 -21.07
CA LEU A 237 20.01 -3.02 -22.33
C LEU A 237 18.96 -3.04 -23.45
N ILE A 238 18.29 -4.18 -23.64
CA ILE A 238 17.33 -4.41 -24.72
C ILE A 238 16.09 -3.49 -24.58
N THR A 239 15.59 -3.31 -23.36
CA THR A 239 14.38 -2.49 -23.10
C THR A 239 14.66 -0.99 -23.01
N ASN A 240 15.94 -0.60 -22.89
CA ASN A 240 16.38 0.78 -22.72
C ASN A 240 15.73 1.47 -21.50
N LEU A 241 15.50 0.69 -20.43
CA LEU A 241 15.11 1.20 -19.12
C LEU A 241 16.39 1.45 -18.32
N GLY A 242 16.66 2.66 -17.84
CA GLY A 242 17.86 2.88 -17.04
C GLY A 242 17.74 2.43 -15.58
N TYR A 243 16.52 2.24 -15.03
CA TYR A 243 16.28 1.65 -13.71
C TYR A 243 15.07 0.72 -13.75
N MET A 244 15.22 -0.54 -13.32
CA MET A 244 14.11 -1.49 -13.33
C MET A 244 14.29 -2.59 -12.28
N ALA A 245 13.21 -3.30 -11.99
CA ALA A 245 13.29 -4.65 -11.45
C ALA A 245 12.88 -5.64 -12.55
N ILE A 246 13.44 -6.83 -12.50
CA ILE A 246 12.95 -7.98 -13.24
C ILE A 246 12.60 -9.08 -12.26
N ASP A 247 11.69 -9.95 -12.67
CA ASP A 247 11.32 -11.12 -11.91
C ASP A 247 11.59 -12.35 -12.77
N ILE A 248 12.54 -13.18 -12.33
CA ILE A 248 12.99 -14.40 -12.99
C ILE A 248 12.58 -15.59 -12.14
N CYS A 249 12.12 -16.67 -12.75
CA CYS A 249 11.92 -17.95 -12.08
C CYS A 249 12.93 -18.98 -12.60
N LEU A 250 13.15 -20.04 -11.82
CA LEU A 250 13.90 -21.21 -12.28
C LEU A 250 12.91 -22.31 -12.68
N ASP A 251 12.83 -22.57 -13.97
CA ASP A 251 12.08 -23.70 -14.52
C ASP A 251 12.94 -24.96 -14.49
N LYS A 252 12.37 -26.08 -14.03
CA LYS A 252 13.04 -27.39 -13.95
C LYS A 252 13.60 -27.85 -15.30
N ASN A 253 12.97 -27.49 -16.41
CA ASN A 253 13.35 -27.97 -17.74
C ASN A 253 14.16 -26.93 -18.54
N ASN A 254 13.90 -25.64 -18.33
CA ASN A 254 14.45 -24.56 -19.15
C ASN A 254 15.45 -23.66 -18.41
N GLY A 255 15.66 -23.86 -17.10
CA GLY A 255 16.53 -23.02 -16.29
C GLY A 255 15.93 -21.62 -16.05
N PRO A 256 16.73 -20.54 -16.06
CA PRO A 256 16.24 -19.18 -15.83
C PRO A 256 15.23 -18.69 -16.88
N VAL A 257 14.03 -18.33 -16.44
CA VAL A 257 12.95 -17.82 -17.30
C VAL A 257 12.42 -16.50 -16.76
N LEU A 258 12.36 -15.46 -17.61
CA LEU A 258 11.85 -14.14 -17.26
C LEU A 258 10.31 -14.15 -17.21
N LEU A 259 9.75 -13.84 -16.03
CA LEU A 259 8.30 -13.76 -15.83
C LEU A 259 7.74 -12.38 -16.18
N GLU A 260 8.35 -11.33 -15.66
CA GLU A 260 7.92 -9.95 -15.85
C GLU A 260 9.06 -8.94 -15.66
N ILE A 261 8.88 -7.75 -16.22
CA ILE A 261 9.73 -6.59 -15.96
C ILE A 261 8.90 -5.50 -15.29
N ASN A 262 9.51 -4.82 -14.34
CA ASN A 262 8.88 -3.80 -13.53
C ASN A 262 9.69 -2.51 -13.60
N ALA A 263 9.24 -1.54 -14.42
CA ALA A 263 9.85 -0.21 -14.50
C ALA A 263 9.78 0.57 -13.16
N ARG A 264 9.02 0.07 -12.18
CA ARG A 264 8.80 0.68 -10.85
C ARG A 264 9.16 -0.30 -9.73
N ALA A 265 10.40 -0.76 -9.70
CA ALA A 265 10.92 -1.75 -8.74
C ALA A 265 10.45 -1.54 -7.30
N GLY A 266 9.84 -2.58 -6.70
CA GLY A 266 9.45 -2.58 -5.29
C GLY A 266 10.66 -2.44 -4.36
N LEU A 267 10.47 -1.78 -3.21
CA LEU A 267 11.56 -1.41 -2.30
C LEU A 267 11.83 -2.44 -1.20
N GLY A 268 11.01 -3.49 -1.10
CA GLY A 268 11.13 -4.55 -0.09
C GLY A 268 12.45 -5.32 -0.17
N VAL A 269 13.12 -5.28 -1.33
CA VAL A 269 14.47 -5.84 -1.53
C VAL A 269 15.49 -5.29 -0.53
N GLN A 270 15.34 -4.03 -0.10
CA GLN A 270 16.20 -3.41 0.93
C GLN A 270 16.07 -4.06 2.30
N ILE A 271 14.85 -4.48 2.64
CA ILE A 271 14.54 -5.11 3.93
C ILE A 271 15.10 -6.54 3.90
N ALA A 272 14.87 -7.28 2.82
CA ALA A 272 15.36 -8.65 2.65
C ALA A 272 16.89 -8.74 2.68
N ASN A 273 17.60 -7.70 2.22
CA ASN A 273 19.06 -7.66 2.22
C ASN A 273 19.66 -6.91 3.42
N LEU A 274 18.84 -6.36 4.33
CA LEU A 274 19.27 -5.49 5.41
C LEU A 274 20.21 -4.34 4.97
N ALA A 275 20.03 -3.88 3.74
CA ALA A 275 20.93 -2.94 3.09
C ALA A 275 20.17 -1.79 2.41
N PRO A 276 20.59 -0.53 2.58
CA PRO A 276 20.00 0.63 1.91
C PRO A 276 20.27 0.60 0.39
N LEU A 277 19.22 0.52 -0.42
CA LEU A 277 19.33 0.49 -1.89
C LEU A 277 19.86 1.81 -2.44
N ARG A 278 19.53 2.96 -1.83
CA ARG A 278 20.02 4.26 -2.31
C ARG A 278 21.54 4.35 -2.23
N LYS A 279 22.14 3.96 -1.09
CA LYS A 279 23.61 3.94 -0.94
C LYS A 279 24.27 3.06 -2.01
N ARG A 280 23.67 1.91 -2.33
CA ARG A 280 24.18 1.04 -3.42
C ARG A 280 24.07 1.70 -4.79
N LEU A 281 22.94 2.34 -5.10
CA LEU A 281 22.75 3.07 -6.35
C LEU A 281 23.70 4.28 -6.49
N GLU A 282 23.98 4.99 -5.39
CA GLU A 282 24.93 6.11 -5.37
C GLU A 282 26.38 5.64 -5.59
N ARG A 283 26.76 4.45 -5.11
CA ARG A 283 28.09 3.87 -5.33
C ARG A 283 28.42 3.62 -6.81
N ILE A 284 27.42 3.36 -7.64
CA ILE A 284 27.60 3.10 -9.08
C ILE A 284 27.39 4.35 -9.93
N GLN A 285 27.15 5.51 -9.31
CA GLN A 285 27.03 6.77 -10.03
C GLN A 285 28.37 7.13 -10.68
N GLY A 286 28.36 7.36 -11.99
CA GLY A 286 29.56 7.67 -12.77
C GLY A 286 30.37 6.44 -13.21
N VAL A 287 29.99 5.23 -12.82
CA VAL A 287 30.63 4.00 -13.32
C VAL A 287 30.24 3.77 -14.78
N ILE A 288 31.23 3.62 -15.67
CA ILE A 288 30.99 3.40 -17.10
C ILE A 288 30.88 1.91 -17.38
N VAL A 289 29.68 1.45 -17.70
CA VAL A 289 29.39 0.06 -18.08
C VAL A 289 29.01 -0.02 -19.55
N THR A 290 29.83 -0.72 -20.34
CA THR A 290 29.72 -0.80 -21.80
C THR A 290 29.03 -2.08 -22.28
N SER A 291 28.92 -3.09 -21.43
CA SER A 291 28.28 -4.37 -21.77
C SER A 291 27.58 -4.98 -20.55
N PRO A 292 26.57 -5.84 -20.77
CA PRO A 292 25.93 -6.58 -19.69
C PRO A 292 26.92 -7.42 -18.86
N THR A 293 27.87 -8.08 -19.52
CA THR A 293 28.91 -8.88 -18.86
C THR A 293 29.79 -8.05 -17.94
N LYS A 294 30.17 -6.83 -18.35
CA LYS A 294 30.89 -5.87 -17.49
C LYS A 294 30.03 -5.44 -16.31
N GLY A 295 28.74 -5.20 -16.53
CA GLY A 295 27.79 -4.83 -15.49
C GLY A 295 27.64 -5.89 -14.40
N VAL A 296 27.58 -7.17 -14.78
CA VAL A 296 27.56 -8.30 -13.85
C VAL A 296 28.86 -8.39 -13.04
N ARG A 297 30.04 -8.22 -13.69
CA ARG A 297 31.32 -8.22 -12.97
C ARG A 297 31.38 -7.12 -11.91
N VAL A 298 31.07 -5.87 -12.31
CA VAL A 298 31.01 -4.72 -11.38
C VAL A 298 30.02 -4.97 -10.25
N ALA A 299 28.87 -5.56 -10.53
CA ALA A 299 27.88 -5.90 -9.50
C ALA A 299 28.45 -6.86 -8.45
N LYS A 300 29.12 -7.93 -8.88
CA LYS A 300 29.74 -8.90 -7.98
C LYS A 300 30.83 -8.25 -7.12
N ASP A 301 31.69 -7.45 -7.74
CA ASP A 301 32.80 -6.77 -7.05
C ASP A 301 32.31 -5.74 -6.01
N MET A 302 31.25 -4.97 -6.34
CA MET A 302 30.77 -3.87 -5.49
C MET A 302 29.74 -4.27 -4.43
N PHE A 303 28.97 -5.34 -4.67
CA PHE A 303 27.76 -5.63 -3.90
C PHE A 303 27.68 -7.05 -3.33
N GLY A 304 28.67 -7.89 -3.55
CA GLY A 304 28.85 -9.11 -2.76
C GLY A 304 29.16 -8.78 -1.30
N ASN A 305 28.72 -9.61 -0.37
CA ASN A 305 29.37 -9.65 0.93
C ASN A 305 30.77 -10.22 0.67
N VAL A 306 31.74 -9.32 0.57
CA VAL A 306 33.13 -9.65 0.77
C VAL A 306 33.14 -10.39 2.09
N VAL A 307 33.35 -11.70 2.03
CA VAL A 307 33.57 -12.48 3.25
C VAL A 307 34.64 -11.74 4.02
N GLU A 308 34.44 -11.64 5.33
CA GLU A 308 35.39 -11.21 6.36
C GLU A 308 36.71 -12.02 6.36
N LYS A 309 37.17 -12.51 5.21
CA LYS A 309 38.44 -13.17 4.97
C LYS A 309 39.40 -12.35 4.11
N GLU A 310 38.97 -11.28 3.41
CA GLU A 310 39.89 -10.54 2.52
C GLU A 310 40.39 -9.17 3.05
N ILE A 311 39.73 -8.53 4.03
CA ILE A 311 40.26 -7.26 4.61
C ILE A 311 41.54 -7.51 5.44
N ALA A 312 41.67 -8.70 6.03
CA ALA A 312 42.91 -9.13 6.66
C ALA A 312 44.06 -9.27 5.65
N HIS A 313 43.76 -9.65 4.39
CA HIS A 313 44.78 -9.85 3.36
C HIS A 313 45.21 -8.57 2.65
N VAL A 314 44.38 -7.53 2.62
CA VAL A 314 44.73 -6.25 1.95
C VAL A 314 45.39 -5.24 2.90
N SER A 315 45.05 -5.23 4.20
CA SER A 315 45.62 -4.27 5.17
C SER A 315 46.52 -4.87 6.25
N GLY A 316 46.47 -6.20 6.47
CA GLY A 316 47.14 -6.86 7.59
C GLY A 316 46.57 -6.54 8.98
N LYS A 317 45.52 -5.70 9.07
CA LYS A 317 44.91 -5.24 10.33
C LYS A 317 43.55 -5.87 10.58
N LEU A 318 43.25 -6.16 11.85
CA LEU A 318 41.98 -6.77 12.29
C LEU A 318 40.92 -5.69 12.57
N VAL A 319 39.66 -5.95 12.28
CA VAL A 319 38.58 -4.98 12.55
C VAL A 319 38.04 -5.18 13.97
N ILE A 320 37.86 -4.09 14.71
CA ILE A 320 37.32 -4.04 16.08
C ILE A 320 36.17 -3.03 16.18
N ALA A 321 35.19 -3.29 17.04
CA ALA A 321 34.11 -2.35 17.35
C ALA A 321 34.55 -1.24 18.34
N THR A 322 33.67 -0.30 18.68
CA THR A 322 33.93 0.73 19.70
C THR A 322 34.02 0.18 21.12
N GLU A 323 33.57 -1.06 21.31
CA GLU A 323 33.63 -1.84 22.55
C GLU A 323 34.01 -3.26 22.18
N GLU A 324 34.98 -3.86 22.85
CA GLU A 324 35.44 -5.22 22.58
C GLU A 324 35.73 -5.97 23.87
N LYS A 325 35.48 -7.28 23.88
CA LYS A 325 35.97 -8.14 24.96
C LYS A 325 37.49 -8.29 24.83
N ILE A 326 38.18 -8.12 25.94
CA ILE A 326 39.61 -8.41 26.07
C ILE A 326 39.83 -9.49 27.12
N GLU A 327 40.86 -10.29 26.90
CA GLU A 327 41.31 -11.33 27.82
C GLU A 327 42.61 -10.88 28.46
N ILE A 328 42.57 -10.48 29.74
CA ILE A 328 43.77 -10.11 30.50
C ILE A 328 44.42 -11.39 31.01
N ILE A 329 45.70 -11.58 30.67
CA ILE A 329 46.46 -12.77 31.08
C ILE A 329 47.28 -12.41 32.30
N GLN A 330 47.07 -13.14 33.38
CA GLN A 330 47.88 -13.04 34.58
C GLN A 330 48.28 -14.41 35.10
N LYS A 331 49.58 -14.67 35.18
CA LYS A 331 50.14 -16.00 35.51
C LYS A 331 49.51 -17.07 34.60
N ASN A 332 48.71 -17.98 35.15
CA ASN A 332 48.02 -19.06 34.43
C ASN A 332 46.50 -18.84 34.30
N GLU A 333 46.00 -17.65 34.64
CA GLU A 333 44.57 -17.33 34.58
C GLU A 333 44.30 -16.27 33.51
N VAL A 334 43.13 -16.38 32.87
CA VAL A 334 42.66 -15.47 31.83
C VAL A 334 41.36 -14.84 32.30
N TYR A 335 41.32 -13.51 32.33
CA TYR A 335 40.18 -12.73 32.79
C TYR A 335 39.54 -11.97 31.64
N GLU A 336 38.27 -12.25 31.37
CA GLU A 336 37.51 -11.54 30.34
C GLU A 336 36.91 -10.24 30.89
N ILE A 337 37.14 -9.13 30.19
CA ILE A 337 36.55 -7.83 30.52
C ILE A 337 36.22 -7.04 29.26
N THR A 338 35.12 -6.28 29.27
CA THR A 338 34.77 -5.39 28.16
C THR A 338 35.60 -4.12 28.22
N GLY A 339 36.45 -3.93 27.22
CA GLY A 339 37.23 -2.72 27.02
C GLY A 339 36.54 -1.74 26.07
N LYS A 340 36.51 -0.46 26.43
CA LYS A 340 36.08 0.61 25.53
C LYS A 340 37.25 1.07 24.66
N ILE A 341 37.03 1.21 23.36
CA ILE A 341 38.03 1.77 22.45
C ILE A 341 37.93 3.29 22.47
N ASP A 342 39.00 3.99 22.85
CA ASP A 342 39.02 5.45 22.92
C ASP A 342 40.23 6.02 22.15
N THR A 343 39.94 6.59 20.98
CA THR A 343 40.97 7.22 20.13
C THR A 343 41.45 8.56 20.68
N GLY A 344 40.77 9.15 21.67
CA GLY A 344 41.17 10.37 22.35
C GLY A 344 42.27 10.17 23.40
N ARG A 345 42.56 8.92 23.78
CA ARG A 345 43.62 8.58 24.74
C ARG A 345 44.81 7.91 24.06
N SER A 346 46.02 8.26 24.52
CA SER A 346 47.26 7.65 24.01
C SER A 346 47.51 6.27 24.60
N ARG A 347 47.38 6.13 25.93
CA ARG A 347 47.66 4.89 26.67
C ARG A 347 46.37 4.19 27.08
N THR A 348 46.44 2.87 27.21
CA THR A 348 45.39 2.07 27.84
C THR A 348 45.32 2.38 29.33
N VAL A 349 44.11 2.36 29.88
CA VAL A 349 43.84 2.68 31.27
C VAL A 349 43.02 1.57 31.90
N ILE A 350 43.39 1.18 33.12
CA ILE A 350 42.68 0.18 33.92
C ILE A 350 42.24 0.80 35.25
N ASP A 351 41.03 0.44 35.67
CA ASP A 351 40.48 0.79 36.97
C ASP A 351 41.27 0.13 38.12
N LYS A 352 41.63 0.92 39.14
CA LYS A 352 42.44 0.47 40.27
C LYS A 352 41.81 -0.70 41.03
N ALA A 353 40.52 -0.63 41.34
CA ALA A 353 39.81 -1.70 42.05
C ALA A 353 39.76 -2.99 41.21
N THR A 354 39.65 -2.85 39.89
CA THR A 354 39.74 -4.00 38.97
C THR A 354 41.15 -4.58 38.95
N ALA A 355 42.20 -3.75 38.90
CA ALA A 355 43.58 -4.21 38.94
C ALA A 355 43.94 -4.91 40.27
N GLU A 356 43.47 -4.39 41.39
CA GLU A 356 43.59 -5.04 42.72
C GLU A 356 42.87 -6.38 42.77
N LYS A 357 41.62 -6.45 42.26
CA LYS A 357 40.84 -7.69 42.23
C LYS A 357 41.52 -8.78 41.40
N LEU A 358 42.13 -8.40 40.28
CA LEU A 358 42.87 -9.31 39.43
C LEU A 358 44.23 -9.70 40.05
N LYS A 359 44.69 -9.01 41.11
CA LYS A 359 46.02 -9.13 41.72
C LYS A 359 47.15 -8.60 40.84
N LEU A 360 46.84 -7.74 39.87
CA LEU A 360 47.82 -7.18 38.93
C LEU A 360 48.81 -6.23 39.62
N LEU A 361 48.47 -5.70 40.79
CA LEU A 361 49.30 -4.77 41.55
C LEU A 361 50.24 -5.46 42.55
N ASP A 362 50.12 -6.78 42.71
CA ASP A 362 50.87 -7.55 43.72
C ASP A 362 52.33 -7.80 43.31
N ASP A 363 52.66 -7.58 42.03
CA ASP A 363 54.01 -7.78 41.49
C ASP A 363 54.75 -6.43 41.33
N PRO A 364 55.77 -6.14 42.16
CA PRO A 364 56.51 -4.88 42.11
C PRO A 364 57.33 -4.71 40.82
N ASP A 365 57.58 -5.77 40.05
CA ASP A 365 58.26 -5.67 38.75
C ASP A 365 57.29 -5.27 37.61
N GLU A 366 55.99 -5.50 37.80
CA GLU A 366 54.94 -5.16 36.83
C GLU A 366 54.22 -3.84 37.19
N TYR A 367 54.16 -3.44 38.47
CA TYR A 367 53.50 -2.20 38.92
C TYR A 367 54.49 -1.17 39.49
N ASP A 368 54.58 -0.01 38.83
CA ASP A 368 55.32 1.16 39.32
C ASP A 368 54.38 2.05 40.15
N GLN A 369 54.55 2.01 41.47
CA GLN A 369 53.71 2.73 42.42
C GLN A 369 53.90 4.26 42.37
N GLU A 370 55.10 4.75 42.06
CA GLU A 370 55.37 6.19 41.96
C GLU A 370 54.68 6.80 40.73
N LYS A 371 54.66 6.06 39.62
CA LYS A 371 54.05 6.52 38.35
C LYS A 371 52.60 6.09 38.17
N SER A 372 52.07 5.25 39.06
CA SER A 372 50.75 4.62 38.91
C SER A 372 50.57 3.93 37.55
N THR A 373 51.61 3.20 37.11
CA THR A 373 51.61 2.49 35.81
C THR A 373 51.81 0.99 35.99
N LEU A 374 51.08 0.21 35.21
CA LEU A 374 51.07 -1.25 35.24
C LEU A 374 51.47 -1.83 33.88
N LYS A 375 52.45 -2.74 33.85
CA LYS A 375 52.72 -3.60 32.70
C LYS A 375 51.63 -4.66 32.62
N ILE A 376 50.87 -4.66 31.53
CA ILE A 376 49.75 -5.59 31.34
C ILE A 376 49.86 -6.31 30.01
N LYS A 377 49.43 -7.58 30.00
CA LYS A 377 49.30 -8.43 28.81
C LYS A 377 47.83 -8.78 28.62
N PHE A 378 47.28 -8.46 27.45
CA PHE A 378 45.90 -8.84 27.12
C PHE A 378 45.78 -9.28 25.66
N ILE A 379 44.74 -10.07 25.35
CA ILE A 379 44.39 -10.47 24.00
C ILE A 379 43.18 -9.65 23.54
N LEU A 380 43.30 -9.07 22.34
CA LEU A 380 42.21 -8.37 21.63
C LEU A 380 42.06 -9.01 20.25
N LYS A 381 40.88 -9.57 19.95
CA LYS A 381 40.60 -10.35 18.70
C LYS A 381 41.71 -11.36 18.35
N GLY A 382 42.18 -12.13 19.33
CA GLY A 382 43.23 -13.14 19.11
C GLY A 382 44.65 -12.58 18.91
N LYS A 383 44.87 -11.26 19.01
CA LYS A 383 46.22 -10.66 19.04
C LYS A 383 46.62 -10.34 20.47
N ARG A 384 47.77 -10.87 20.89
CA ARG A 384 48.39 -10.56 22.18
C ARG A 384 49.04 -9.18 22.14
N ILE A 385 48.70 -8.34 23.09
CA ILE A 385 49.22 -6.99 23.29
C ILE A 385 49.90 -6.95 24.66
N GLN A 386 51.13 -6.45 24.70
CA GLN A 386 51.85 -6.13 25.93
C GLN A 386 52.08 -4.64 25.96
N THR A 387 51.59 -3.97 27.00
CA THR A 387 51.62 -2.51 27.10
C THR A 387 51.82 -2.05 28.54
N ILE A 388 52.04 -0.75 28.71
CA ILE A 388 52.06 -0.11 30.03
C ILE A 388 50.79 0.74 30.13
N ALA A 389 49.85 0.26 30.93
CA ALA A 389 48.58 0.91 31.20
C ALA A 389 48.70 1.86 32.41
N ASP A 390 47.95 2.97 32.38
CA ASP A 390 47.81 3.83 33.55
C ASP A 390 46.75 3.22 34.49
N VAL A 391 47.05 3.19 35.79
CA VAL A 391 46.13 2.72 36.83
C VAL A 391 45.45 3.94 37.44
N VAL A 392 44.13 4.03 37.29
CA VAL A 392 43.36 5.19 37.79
C VAL A 392 42.18 4.73 38.63
N VAL A 393 41.76 5.59 39.56
CA VAL A 393 40.49 5.40 40.27
C VAL A 393 39.38 5.80 39.31
N GLU A 394 38.52 4.85 38.94
CA GLU A 394 37.29 5.09 38.17
C GLU A 394 37.51 5.78 36.80
N PRO A 395 38.09 5.06 35.80
CA PRO A 395 38.36 5.62 34.48
C PRO A 395 37.11 6.04 33.71
N SER A 396 35.95 5.46 34.04
CA SER A 396 34.64 5.74 33.45
C SER A 396 33.52 5.18 34.35
N GLU A 397 32.35 5.83 34.34
CA GLU A 397 31.12 5.33 34.98
C GLU A 397 30.68 3.94 34.48
N SER A 398 31.00 3.57 33.24
CA SER A 398 30.51 2.33 32.60
C SER A 398 31.59 1.31 32.26
N TYR A 399 32.86 1.70 32.21
CA TYR A 399 33.94 0.83 31.72
C TYR A 399 35.12 0.81 32.68
N LYS A 400 35.60 -0.40 32.96
CA LYS A 400 36.74 -0.64 33.85
C LYS A 400 38.08 -0.66 33.10
N VAL A 401 38.06 -0.83 31.79
CA VAL A 401 39.24 -0.73 30.92
C VAL A 401 38.93 0.14 29.71
N ILE A 402 39.84 1.07 29.39
CA ILE A 402 39.78 1.90 28.19
C ILE A 402 41.06 1.68 27.39
N ILE A 403 40.93 1.22 26.14
CA ILE A 403 42.05 0.88 25.27
C ILE A 403 42.44 2.11 24.44
N GLY A 404 43.68 2.56 24.62
CA GLY A 404 44.21 3.76 23.97
C GLY A 404 44.86 3.48 22.62
N THR A 405 45.06 4.54 21.83
CA THR A 405 45.58 4.48 20.46
C THR A 405 46.90 3.73 20.28
N ARG A 406 47.79 3.72 21.29
CA ARG A 406 49.08 3.00 21.22
C ARG A 406 48.91 1.49 21.02
N ASP A 407 47.84 0.93 21.55
CA ASP A 407 47.57 -0.51 21.55
C ASP A 407 46.69 -0.94 20.36
N LEU A 408 46.23 0.02 19.55
CA LEU A 408 45.30 -0.19 18.44
C LEU A 408 45.97 -0.19 17.06
N LYS A 409 47.31 -0.12 17.00
CA LYS A 409 48.06 0.05 15.74
C LYS A 409 47.74 -1.01 14.67
N ASN A 410 47.44 -2.23 15.09
CA ASN A 410 47.16 -3.38 14.22
C ASN A 410 45.66 -3.59 13.98
N PHE A 411 44.83 -2.62 14.34
CA PHE A 411 43.38 -2.73 14.25
C PHE A 411 42.76 -1.59 13.46
N LEU A 412 41.59 -1.85 12.88
CA LEU A 412 40.72 -0.87 12.24
C LEU A 412 39.44 -0.76 13.07
N ILE A 413 39.04 0.46 13.43
CA ILE A 413 37.87 0.69 14.29
C ILE A 413 36.63 0.89 13.42
N ASP A 414 35.66 0.00 13.57
CA ASP A 414 34.33 0.12 12.95
C ASP A 414 33.32 0.67 13.98
N THR A 415 32.94 1.93 13.80
CA THR A 415 31.97 2.62 14.66
C THR A 415 30.51 2.21 14.41
N SER A 416 30.27 1.35 13.41
CA SER A 416 28.95 0.80 13.07
C SER A 416 28.70 -0.62 13.60
N ALA A 417 29.75 -1.30 14.05
CA ALA A 417 29.67 -2.63 14.64
C ALA A 417 29.07 -2.57 16.06
N LYS A 418 28.07 -3.41 16.34
CA LYS A 418 27.54 -3.63 17.69
C LYS A 418 28.02 -4.99 18.19
N THR A 419 28.44 -5.05 19.44
CA THR A 419 28.78 -6.32 20.10
C THR A 419 27.52 -7.16 20.28
N ASP A 420 27.52 -8.34 19.64
CA ASP A 420 26.57 -9.40 19.93
C ASP A 420 26.90 -9.97 21.31
N ASP A 421 26.18 -9.53 22.34
CA ASP A 421 25.79 -10.36 23.49
C ASP A 421 24.88 -9.56 24.44
N LYS A 422 23.61 -9.98 24.51
CA LYS A 422 22.74 -9.68 25.64
C LYS A 422 22.89 -10.80 26.67
N GLN A 423 23.52 -10.52 27.80
CA GLN A 423 23.15 -11.15 29.07
C GLN A 423 23.07 -10.11 30.19
N THR A 424 21.97 -10.25 30.93
CA THR A 424 21.39 -9.43 31.98
C THR A 424 22.23 -9.30 33.24
N TRP A 425 22.16 -8.13 33.90
CA TRP A 425 21.98 -8.04 35.36
C TRP A 425 21.00 -6.90 35.68
N GLN A 426 19.88 -7.24 36.33
CA GLN A 426 19.02 -6.30 37.05
C GLN A 426 19.65 -6.00 38.42
N LYS A 427 19.55 -4.76 38.88
CA LYS A 427 19.17 -4.44 40.25
C LYS A 427 18.55 -3.05 40.34
N GLU A 428 17.47 -3.01 41.10
CA GLU A 428 16.59 -1.87 41.38
C GLU A 428 17.26 -0.86 42.31
N THR A 429 16.86 0.42 42.17
CA THR A 429 16.42 1.20 43.33
C THR A 429 15.38 2.24 42.90
N PRO A 430 14.23 2.37 43.59
CA PRO A 430 13.23 3.39 43.30
C PRO A 430 13.59 4.72 43.98
N GLN A 431 13.46 5.82 43.25
CA GLN A 431 13.23 7.13 43.87
C GLN A 431 11.99 7.80 43.28
N VAL A 432 11.08 8.05 44.21
CA VAL A 432 9.82 8.76 44.08
C VAL A 432 10.09 10.22 43.73
N VAL A 433 9.53 10.71 42.62
CA VAL A 433 9.06 12.10 42.54
C VAL A 433 7.75 12.14 41.74
N ASN A 434 6.72 12.66 42.40
CA ASN A 434 5.41 12.97 41.85
C ASN A 434 5.47 14.06 40.77
N LYS A 435 4.88 13.77 39.60
CA LYS A 435 3.83 14.57 38.93
C LYS A 435 3.44 13.82 37.65
N LYS A 436 2.26 13.17 37.64
CA LYS A 436 1.63 12.74 36.39
C LYS A 436 1.23 14.00 35.63
N GLU A 437 2.13 14.54 34.82
CA GLU A 437 1.69 15.13 33.57
C GLU A 437 1.20 13.96 32.72
N GLU A 438 -0.11 13.85 32.52
CA GLU A 438 -0.65 13.00 31.47
C GLU A 438 0.04 13.44 30.17
N LYS A 439 0.91 12.58 29.65
CA LYS A 439 1.53 12.81 28.34
C LYS A 439 0.39 13.04 27.35
N LYS A 440 0.26 14.27 26.87
CA LYS A 440 -0.75 14.62 25.86
C LYS A 440 -0.69 13.57 24.75
N PRO A 441 -1.84 12.97 24.38
CA PRO A 441 -1.87 11.96 23.35
C PRO A 441 -1.25 12.51 22.07
N ASN A 442 -0.41 11.69 21.42
CA ASN A 442 0.22 12.10 20.17
C ASN A 442 -0.85 12.08 19.06
N TYR A 443 -1.51 13.21 18.84
CA TYR A 443 -2.60 13.33 17.87
C TYR A 443 -2.20 12.98 16.43
N LYS A 444 -0.92 13.17 16.05
CA LYS A 444 -0.43 12.74 14.73
C LYS A 444 -0.41 11.22 14.59
N ASP A 445 0.01 10.50 15.63
CA ASP A 445 -0.01 9.04 15.64
C ASP A 445 -1.45 8.49 15.66
N ILE A 446 -2.36 9.14 16.39
CA ILE A 446 -3.79 8.81 16.38
C ILE A 446 -4.38 8.99 14.97
N ASP A 447 -4.14 10.14 14.35
CA ASP A 447 -4.60 10.46 13.00
C ASP A 447 -4.07 9.46 11.97
N GLU A 448 -2.76 9.16 11.96
CA GLU A 448 -2.17 8.16 11.07
C GLU A 448 -2.77 6.76 11.26
N LYS A 449 -3.02 6.34 12.51
CA LYS A 449 -3.64 5.04 12.81
C LYS A 449 -5.08 4.97 12.33
N LEU A 450 -5.90 5.99 12.61
CA LEU A 450 -7.29 6.05 12.15
C LEU A 450 -7.37 6.04 10.62
N ASN A 451 -6.53 6.83 9.95
CA ASN A 451 -6.47 6.87 8.49
C ASN A 451 -6.10 5.51 7.89
N LYS A 452 -5.16 4.79 8.51
CA LYS A 452 -4.78 3.44 8.09
C LYS A 452 -5.94 2.45 8.24
N ILE A 453 -6.69 2.51 9.33
CA ILE A 453 -7.84 1.62 9.59
C ILE A 453 -8.98 1.93 8.60
N ASP A 454 -9.42 3.17 8.49
CA ASP A 454 -10.53 3.58 7.59
C ASP A 454 -10.24 3.19 6.12
N SER A 455 -8.97 3.28 5.70
CA SER A 455 -8.56 2.92 4.34
C SER A 455 -8.76 1.45 3.97
N LYS A 456 -8.85 0.54 4.96
CA LYS A 456 -9.04 -0.91 4.75
C LYS A 456 -10.49 -1.29 4.47
N ILE A 457 -11.46 -0.57 5.05
CA ILE A 457 -12.88 -0.96 5.09
C ILE A 457 -13.53 -0.96 3.71
N LYS A 458 -13.24 0.05 2.87
CA LYS A 458 -13.76 0.19 1.50
C LYS A 458 -15.27 -0.09 1.36
N LEU A 459 -16.11 0.48 2.23
CA LEU A 459 -17.56 0.23 2.34
C LEU A 459 -18.31 -0.13 1.04
N LEU A 460 -18.26 0.74 0.02
CA LEU A 460 -19.01 0.54 -1.23
C LEU A 460 -18.57 -0.69 -2.05
N TYR A 461 -17.37 -1.21 -1.80
CA TYR A 461 -16.93 -2.48 -2.39
C TYR A 461 -17.78 -3.64 -1.91
N HIS A 462 -18.09 -3.68 -0.61
CA HIS A 462 -18.86 -4.77 0.01
C HIS A 462 -20.37 -4.68 -0.29
N LEU A 463 -20.89 -3.47 -0.55
CA LEU A 463 -22.31 -3.24 -0.87
C LEU A 463 -22.64 -3.30 -2.36
N ARG A 464 -21.74 -3.84 -3.21
CA ARG A 464 -21.98 -4.03 -4.64
C ARG A 464 -22.41 -5.47 -4.91
N PRO A 465 -23.65 -5.71 -5.41
CA PRO A 465 -24.06 -7.04 -5.83
C PRO A 465 -23.16 -7.58 -6.94
N LEU A 466 -22.68 -8.81 -6.79
CA LEU A 466 -21.84 -9.54 -7.75
C LEU A 466 -22.63 -9.93 -9.01
N ASN A 467 -23.90 -10.28 -8.83
CA ASN A 467 -24.81 -10.75 -9.88
C ASN A 467 -25.73 -9.65 -10.47
N LEU A 468 -25.40 -8.36 -10.24
CA LEU A 468 -26.26 -7.22 -10.57
C LEU A 468 -26.80 -7.21 -12.01
N GLU A 469 -25.95 -7.46 -13.02
CA GLU A 469 -26.39 -7.37 -14.42
C GLU A 469 -27.35 -8.49 -14.80
N ILE A 470 -27.20 -9.68 -14.21
CA ILE A 470 -28.10 -10.82 -14.41
C ILE A 470 -29.46 -10.48 -13.80
N GLU A 471 -29.45 -10.04 -12.54
CA GLU A 471 -30.66 -9.68 -11.80
C GLU A 471 -31.40 -8.49 -12.43
N ARG A 472 -30.65 -7.49 -12.94
CA ARG A 472 -31.21 -6.38 -13.70
C ARG A 472 -31.94 -6.86 -14.95
N LYS A 473 -31.34 -7.77 -15.72
CA LYS A 473 -31.97 -8.33 -16.93
C LYS A 473 -33.23 -9.12 -16.59
N ARG A 474 -33.21 -9.90 -15.50
CA ARG A 474 -34.39 -10.64 -15.00
C ARG A 474 -35.52 -9.69 -14.61
N PHE A 475 -35.21 -8.67 -13.82
CA PHE A 475 -36.17 -7.66 -13.39
C PHE A 475 -36.84 -6.91 -14.56
N PHE A 476 -36.09 -6.51 -15.58
CA PHE A 476 -36.70 -5.81 -16.72
C PHE A 476 -37.51 -6.73 -17.65
N LYS A 477 -37.34 -8.05 -17.55
CA LYS A 477 -38.24 -9.01 -18.22
C LYS A 477 -39.56 -9.17 -17.46
N ASP A 478 -39.49 -9.15 -16.13
CA ASP A 478 -40.66 -9.24 -15.26
C ASP A 478 -40.51 -8.26 -14.07
N PRO A 479 -41.12 -7.05 -14.15
CA PRO A 479 -41.03 -6.05 -13.09
C PRO A 479 -41.75 -6.41 -11.78
N THR A 480 -42.39 -7.58 -11.69
CA THR A 480 -42.95 -8.13 -10.43
C THR A 480 -41.95 -9.00 -9.67
N TYR A 481 -40.88 -9.43 -10.33
CA TYR A 481 -39.77 -10.17 -9.73
C TYR A 481 -38.98 -9.31 -8.74
N ASN A 482 -38.54 -9.91 -7.63
CA ASN A 482 -37.63 -9.27 -6.69
C ASN A 482 -36.20 -9.78 -6.90
N PRO A 483 -35.25 -8.92 -7.31
CA PRO A 483 -33.84 -9.27 -7.46
C PRO A 483 -33.26 -10.00 -6.24
N GLN A 484 -32.44 -11.02 -6.47
CA GLN A 484 -31.74 -11.75 -5.43
C GLN A 484 -30.25 -11.41 -5.53
N PHE A 485 -29.76 -10.53 -4.66
CA PHE A 485 -28.40 -10.00 -4.73
C PHE A 485 -27.40 -10.84 -3.96
N GLU A 486 -26.26 -11.10 -4.58
CA GLU A 486 -25.13 -11.77 -3.94
C GLU A 486 -24.02 -10.76 -3.63
N TYR A 487 -23.47 -10.77 -2.42
CA TYR A 487 -22.44 -9.82 -1.99
C TYR A 487 -21.07 -10.49 -1.78
N PRO A 488 -19.95 -9.77 -1.98
CA PRO A 488 -18.61 -10.31 -1.78
C PRO A 488 -18.32 -10.57 -0.30
N SER A 489 -17.50 -11.60 -0.05
CA SER A 489 -16.96 -11.86 1.29
C SER A 489 -16.14 -10.70 1.83
N LEU A 490 -16.04 -10.62 3.16
CA LEU A 490 -15.22 -9.62 3.84
C LEU A 490 -13.75 -9.78 3.45
N LYS A 491 -13.07 -8.64 3.26
CA LYS A 491 -11.64 -8.58 2.91
C LYS A 491 -10.76 -8.20 4.10
N PHE A 492 -11.35 -8.14 5.27
CA PHE A 492 -10.72 -7.82 6.53
C PHE A 492 -11.42 -8.62 7.63
N ASP A 493 -10.74 -8.81 8.75
CA ASP A 493 -11.33 -9.35 9.97
C ASP A 493 -11.96 -8.18 10.76
N PRO A 494 -13.29 -8.16 10.94
CA PRO A 494 -13.97 -7.12 11.70
C PRO A 494 -13.49 -7.03 13.15
N ILE A 495 -13.20 -8.16 13.79
CA ILE A 495 -12.75 -8.24 15.18
C ILE A 495 -11.38 -7.57 15.31
N GLU A 496 -10.44 -7.91 14.42
CA GLU A 496 -9.11 -7.30 14.40
C GLU A 496 -9.18 -5.78 14.20
N LEU A 497 -10.09 -5.30 13.34
CA LEU A 497 -10.26 -3.86 13.10
C LEU A 497 -10.89 -3.14 14.30
N VAL A 498 -11.91 -3.72 14.92
CA VAL A 498 -12.56 -3.15 16.10
C VAL A 498 -11.58 -3.11 17.27
N ASP A 499 -10.85 -4.18 17.53
CA ASP A 499 -9.78 -4.24 18.53
C ASP A 499 -8.71 -3.17 18.28
N ALA A 500 -8.32 -2.96 17.01
CA ALA A 500 -7.35 -1.95 16.64
C ALA A 500 -7.89 -0.52 16.88
N LEU A 501 -9.19 -0.28 16.70
CA LEU A 501 -9.83 0.99 17.01
C LEU A 501 -9.92 1.24 18.52
N GLU A 502 -10.29 0.24 19.31
CA GLU A 502 -10.41 0.35 20.77
C GLU A 502 -9.08 0.67 21.44
N LYS A 503 -7.99 0.11 20.91
CA LYS A 503 -6.61 0.41 21.38
C LYS A 503 -6.18 1.87 21.18
N ILE A 504 -6.86 2.63 20.33
CA ILE A 504 -6.59 4.06 20.13
C ILE A 504 -7.23 4.86 21.25
N LYS A 505 -6.42 5.35 22.19
CA LYS A 505 -6.87 6.24 23.27
C LYS A 505 -6.92 7.69 22.79
N VAL A 506 -8.03 8.36 23.08
CA VAL A 506 -8.29 9.77 22.79
C VAL A 506 -8.62 10.48 24.11
N ASP A 507 -8.47 11.79 24.16
CA ASP A 507 -8.84 12.62 25.31
C ASP A 507 -10.11 13.43 25.03
N GLU A 508 -10.53 14.25 26.00
CA GLU A 508 -11.72 15.11 25.92
C GLU A 508 -11.45 16.47 25.25
N SER A 509 -10.26 16.67 24.67
CA SER A 509 -9.99 17.88 23.88
C SER A 509 -10.90 17.93 22.65
N PRO A 510 -11.14 19.12 22.04
CA PRO A 510 -11.92 19.21 20.80
C PRO A 510 -11.44 18.26 19.69
N LEU A 511 -10.12 18.09 19.54
CA LEU A 511 -9.56 17.15 18.58
C LEU A 511 -9.71 15.68 19.01
N GLY A 512 -9.60 15.40 20.32
CA GLY A 512 -9.86 14.08 20.88
C GLY A 512 -11.31 13.63 20.66
N GLN A 513 -12.28 14.53 20.81
CA GLN A 513 -13.69 14.31 20.49
C GLN A 513 -13.90 14.01 19.01
N ILE A 514 -13.30 14.79 18.09
CA ILE A 514 -13.34 14.52 16.64
C ILE A 514 -12.79 13.12 16.32
N PHE A 515 -11.67 12.73 16.93
CA PHE A 515 -11.11 11.40 16.73
C PHE A 515 -12.03 10.31 17.31
N ASN A 516 -12.70 10.56 18.43
CA ASN A 516 -13.66 9.63 19.01
C ASN A 516 -14.89 9.44 18.10
N GLU A 517 -15.44 10.52 17.57
CA GLU A 517 -16.54 10.48 16.61
C GLU A 517 -16.11 9.73 15.33
N LYS A 518 -14.88 9.97 14.86
CA LYS A 518 -14.34 9.24 13.72
C LYS A 518 -14.21 7.74 14.00
N LYS A 519 -13.76 7.35 15.20
CA LYS A 519 -13.73 5.94 15.62
C LYS A 519 -15.13 5.31 15.59
N LYS A 520 -16.14 6.02 16.12
CA LYS A 520 -17.53 5.56 16.12
C LYS A 520 -18.06 5.38 14.69
N GLU A 521 -17.81 6.34 13.80
CA GLU A 521 -18.18 6.25 12.38
C GLU A 521 -17.55 5.02 11.71
N ILE A 522 -16.25 4.80 11.92
CA ILE A 522 -15.51 3.65 11.37
C ILE A 522 -16.09 2.34 11.93
N SER A 523 -16.34 2.25 13.23
CA SER A 523 -16.94 1.08 13.88
C SER A 523 -18.33 0.77 13.30
N ASN A 524 -19.18 1.79 13.15
CA ASN A 524 -20.51 1.63 12.56
C ASN A 524 -20.45 1.19 11.09
N LYS A 525 -19.46 1.66 10.31
CA LYS A 525 -19.23 1.17 8.94
C LYS A 525 -18.85 -0.32 8.91
N VAL A 526 -18.06 -0.79 9.89
CA VAL A 526 -17.74 -2.22 10.02
C VAL A 526 -19.01 -3.01 10.34
N LYS A 527 -19.80 -2.58 11.33
CA LYS A 527 -21.08 -3.21 11.69
C LYS A 527 -22.06 -3.28 10.51
N LEU A 528 -22.12 -2.21 9.70
CA LEU A 528 -22.98 -2.17 8.51
C LEU A 528 -22.57 -3.23 7.48
N ILE A 529 -21.27 -3.44 7.30
CA ILE A 529 -20.74 -4.43 6.36
C ILE A 529 -20.94 -5.86 6.89
N GLU A 530 -20.75 -6.06 8.20
CA GLU A 530 -21.02 -7.35 8.85
C GLU A 530 -22.48 -7.75 8.77
N SER A 531 -23.38 -6.77 8.83
CA SER A 531 -24.83 -7.02 8.77
C SER A 531 -25.40 -7.13 7.36
N ILE A 532 -24.58 -7.23 6.31
CA ILE A 532 -25.09 -7.45 4.95
C ILE A 532 -25.94 -8.72 4.91
N ASP A 533 -27.15 -8.60 4.35
CA ASP A 533 -28.18 -9.64 4.30
C ASP A 533 -28.75 -10.07 5.66
N GLU A 534 -28.51 -9.29 6.72
CA GLU A 534 -29.11 -9.48 8.04
C GLU A 534 -30.21 -8.44 8.34
N GLU A 535 -31.14 -8.77 9.24
CA GLU A 535 -32.27 -7.89 9.61
C GLU A 535 -31.80 -6.53 10.18
N ARG A 536 -30.70 -6.53 10.96
CA ARG A 536 -30.13 -5.32 11.57
C ARG A 536 -29.41 -4.39 10.59
N PHE A 537 -29.26 -4.78 9.32
CA PHE A 537 -28.59 -3.98 8.29
C PHE A 537 -29.18 -2.58 8.17
N SER A 538 -30.50 -2.52 8.04
CA SER A 538 -31.23 -1.27 7.79
C SER A 538 -31.09 -0.31 8.96
N ASN A 539 -31.21 -0.80 10.20
CA ASN A 539 -31.03 0.01 11.40
C ASN A 539 -29.62 0.57 11.48
N THR A 540 -28.60 -0.26 11.20
CA THR A 540 -27.20 0.20 11.18
C THR A 540 -26.95 1.24 10.08
N SER A 541 -27.63 1.12 8.94
CA SER A 541 -27.58 2.14 7.88
C SER A 541 -28.23 3.45 8.32
N VAL A 542 -29.37 3.38 9.00
CA VAL A 542 -30.06 4.55 9.57
C VAL A 542 -29.19 5.24 10.61
N ASP A 543 -28.49 4.49 11.47
CA ASP A 543 -27.58 5.07 12.47
C ASP A 543 -26.41 5.83 11.82
N LEU A 544 -25.93 5.39 10.65
CA LEU A 544 -24.84 6.03 9.92
C LEU A 544 -25.27 7.23 9.07
N TYR A 545 -26.41 7.13 8.39
CA TYR A 545 -26.78 8.08 7.34
C TYR A 545 -28.09 8.82 7.62
N GLY A 546 -28.82 8.42 8.66
CA GLY A 546 -30.18 8.87 8.95
C GLY A 546 -31.23 8.17 8.09
N LYS A 547 -32.48 8.57 8.33
CA LYS A 547 -33.65 8.24 7.51
C LYS A 547 -34.45 9.52 7.25
N PRO A 548 -35.13 9.63 6.09
CA PRO A 548 -35.98 10.78 5.83
C PRO A 548 -37.19 10.81 6.77
N ALA A 549 -37.56 12.00 7.22
CA ALA A 549 -38.79 12.24 7.97
C ALA A 549 -40.01 12.18 7.03
N ILE A 550 -41.20 11.97 7.59
CA ILE A 550 -42.43 11.81 6.80
C ILE A 550 -42.68 13.09 5.97
N GLU A 551 -42.49 14.24 6.60
CA GLU A 551 -42.69 15.56 6.01
C GLU A 551 -41.72 15.82 4.85
N GLU A 552 -40.47 15.36 4.96
CA GLU A 552 -39.45 15.46 3.90
C GLU A 552 -39.81 14.59 2.69
N VAL A 553 -40.37 13.39 2.94
CA VAL A 553 -40.85 12.49 1.88
C VAL A 553 -42.04 13.10 1.16
N GLU A 554 -43.00 13.66 1.90
CA GLU A 554 -44.16 14.35 1.34
C GLU A 554 -43.75 15.57 0.50
N GLU A 555 -42.80 16.36 0.98
CA GLU A 555 -42.22 17.47 0.21
C GLU A 555 -41.61 16.96 -1.10
N CYS A 556 -40.77 15.91 -1.04
CA CYS A 556 -40.14 15.32 -2.22
C CYS A 556 -41.18 14.79 -3.23
N ILE A 557 -42.25 14.15 -2.76
CA ILE A 557 -43.34 13.65 -3.59
C ILE A 557 -44.07 14.81 -4.27
N ASN A 558 -44.39 15.87 -3.52
CA ASN A 558 -45.09 17.04 -4.04
C ASN A 558 -44.25 17.77 -5.09
N ILE A 559 -42.95 17.95 -4.85
CA ILE A 559 -42.04 18.53 -5.84
C ILE A 559 -42.01 17.65 -7.10
N LEU A 560 -41.83 16.33 -6.94
CA LEU A 560 -41.70 15.41 -8.07
C LEU A 560 -42.96 15.35 -8.94
N LYS A 561 -44.16 15.36 -8.33
CA LYS A 561 -45.43 15.35 -9.06
C LYS A 561 -45.65 16.62 -9.90
N ASN A 562 -45.18 17.76 -9.41
CA ASN A 562 -45.32 19.04 -10.09
C ASN A 562 -44.17 19.32 -11.08
N LEU A 563 -43.17 18.44 -11.14
CA LEU A 563 -42.00 18.60 -12.00
C LEU A 563 -42.24 17.95 -13.37
N ASN A 564 -42.20 18.75 -14.43
CA ASN A 564 -42.18 18.18 -15.77
C ASN A 564 -40.76 17.66 -16.09
N ILE A 565 -40.56 16.34 -15.93
CA ILE A 565 -39.26 15.69 -16.16
C ILE A 565 -38.84 15.75 -17.64
N GLU A 566 -39.80 15.88 -18.57
CA GLU A 566 -39.49 15.97 -19.99
C GLU A 566 -38.72 17.24 -20.36
N ASP A 567 -39.02 18.35 -19.67
CA ASP A 567 -38.35 19.65 -19.83
C ASP A 567 -36.92 19.65 -19.27
N LEU A 568 -36.57 18.61 -18.49
CA LEU A 568 -35.25 18.43 -17.89
C LEU A 568 -34.35 17.49 -18.69
N LYS A 569 -34.77 17.06 -19.88
CA LYS A 569 -33.91 16.30 -20.80
C LYS A 569 -32.69 17.15 -21.12
N PRO A 570 -31.46 16.59 -21.01
CA PRO A 570 -30.25 17.37 -21.23
C PRO A 570 -30.23 17.92 -22.66
N GLU A 571 -29.78 19.16 -22.81
CA GLU A 571 -29.43 19.73 -24.11
C GLU A 571 -28.51 18.78 -24.89
N LYS A 572 -28.41 19.02 -26.21
CA LYS A 572 -27.42 18.34 -27.06
C LYS A 572 -26.09 18.28 -26.30
N SER A 573 -25.52 17.08 -26.25
CA SER A 573 -24.28 16.79 -25.52
C SER A 573 -23.12 16.63 -26.51
N PRO A 574 -22.63 17.73 -27.13
CA PRO A 574 -21.62 17.65 -28.19
C PRO A 574 -20.22 17.39 -27.64
N TYR A 575 -19.97 17.64 -26.34
CA TYR A 575 -18.63 17.60 -25.78
C TYR A 575 -18.24 16.18 -25.39
N THR A 576 -17.01 15.81 -25.74
CA THR A 576 -16.41 14.52 -25.40
C THR A 576 -15.72 14.58 -24.04
N ALA A 577 -15.31 13.41 -23.53
CA ALA A 577 -14.47 13.30 -22.34
C ALA A 577 -13.15 14.10 -22.46
N GLU A 578 -12.59 14.24 -23.66
CA GLU A 578 -11.36 15.03 -23.87
C GLU A 578 -11.63 16.54 -23.79
N ASP A 579 -12.79 17.00 -24.26
CA ASP A 579 -13.20 18.40 -24.13
C ASP A 579 -13.45 18.77 -22.67
N ALA A 580 -14.18 17.91 -21.94
CA ALA A 580 -14.37 18.06 -20.49
C ALA A 580 -13.03 18.07 -19.75
N LYS A 581 -12.09 17.19 -20.13
CA LYS A 581 -10.74 17.17 -19.57
C LYS A 581 -10.00 18.48 -19.76
N LYS A 582 -9.98 19.04 -20.98
CA LYS A 582 -9.34 20.35 -21.24
C LYS A 582 -9.95 21.44 -20.36
N ARG A 583 -11.28 21.45 -20.21
CA ARG A 583 -11.98 22.42 -19.36
C ARG A 583 -11.58 22.26 -17.89
N PHE A 584 -11.59 21.04 -17.36
CA PHE A 584 -11.22 20.77 -15.97
C PHE A 584 -9.74 21.09 -15.68
N GLU A 585 -8.83 20.78 -16.61
CA GLU A 585 -7.40 21.14 -16.47
C GLU A 585 -7.20 22.66 -16.47
N LYS A 586 -8.00 23.42 -17.25
CA LYS A 586 -7.99 24.89 -17.19
C LYS A 586 -8.42 25.41 -15.82
N ILE A 587 -9.46 24.82 -15.23
CA ILE A 587 -9.91 25.16 -13.86
C ILE A 587 -8.88 24.77 -12.80
N PHE A 588 -8.20 23.63 -12.94
CA PHE A 588 -7.11 23.27 -12.03
C PHE A 588 -5.99 24.31 -12.05
N ASN A 589 -5.66 24.84 -13.22
CA ASN A 589 -4.66 25.89 -13.33
C ASN A 589 -5.12 27.20 -12.66
N SER A 590 -6.38 27.60 -12.80
CA SER A 590 -6.89 28.84 -12.19
C SER A 590 -6.86 28.79 -10.65
N TYR A 591 -7.15 27.64 -10.05
CA TYR A 591 -7.08 27.44 -8.61
C TYR A 591 -5.69 27.03 -8.09
N GLY A 592 -4.66 27.00 -8.96
CA GLY A 592 -3.30 26.62 -8.57
C GLY A 592 -3.15 25.14 -8.18
N LEU A 593 -4.06 24.27 -8.61
CA LEU A 593 -4.12 22.83 -8.31
C LEU A 593 -3.11 22.03 -9.15
N LYS A 594 -1.83 22.44 -9.13
CA LYS A 594 -0.75 21.87 -9.97
C LYS A 594 -0.51 20.38 -9.76
N SER A 595 -0.91 19.86 -8.60
CA SER A 595 -0.77 18.44 -8.25
C SER A 595 -1.91 17.57 -8.77
N TRP A 596 -3.05 18.18 -9.15
CA TRP A 596 -4.22 17.49 -9.68
C TRP A 596 -4.09 17.21 -11.16
N LYS A 597 -4.58 16.05 -11.58
CA LYS A 597 -4.57 15.62 -12.99
C LYS A 597 -5.90 15.01 -13.37
N VAL A 598 -6.37 15.35 -14.56
CA VAL A 598 -7.55 14.72 -15.14
C VAL A 598 -7.12 13.47 -15.90
N LYS A 599 -7.82 12.35 -15.67
CA LYS A 599 -7.57 11.08 -16.35
C LYS A 599 -8.86 10.53 -16.93
N ILE A 600 -8.84 10.31 -18.23
CA ILE A 600 -9.93 9.60 -18.91
C ILE A 600 -9.74 8.10 -18.69
N LYS A 601 -10.83 7.42 -18.35
CA LYS A 601 -10.88 5.96 -18.18
C LYS A 601 -12.09 5.39 -18.90
N ASP A 602 -11.91 4.22 -19.50
CA ASP A 602 -13.01 3.39 -19.96
C ASP A 602 -13.79 2.81 -18.74
N ASN A 603 -15.05 2.41 -18.96
CA ASN A 603 -15.87 1.62 -18.01
C ASN A 603 -16.18 2.26 -16.63
N MET A 604 -16.36 3.58 -16.58
CA MET A 604 -16.81 4.27 -15.36
C MET A 604 -18.34 4.37 -15.26
N VAL A 605 -18.90 4.22 -14.06
CA VAL A 605 -20.37 4.35 -13.81
C VAL A 605 -20.83 5.81 -13.70
N ALA A 606 -19.98 6.67 -13.13
CA ALA A 606 -20.21 8.11 -13.06
C ALA A 606 -19.49 8.80 -14.24
N ASP A 607 -20.04 9.92 -14.71
CA ASP A 607 -19.41 10.70 -15.79
C ASP A 607 -18.05 11.27 -15.37
N CYS A 608 -17.94 11.67 -14.10
CA CYS A 608 -16.75 12.23 -13.49
C CYS A 608 -16.71 11.83 -12.00
N VAL A 609 -15.52 11.68 -11.41
CA VAL A 609 -15.35 11.48 -9.96
C VAL A 609 -13.97 11.94 -9.47
N ALA A 610 -13.92 12.69 -8.38
CA ALA A 610 -12.69 13.01 -7.66
C ALA A 610 -12.14 11.77 -6.93
N GLY A 611 -10.96 11.31 -7.35
CA GLY A 611 -10.29 10.13 -6.83
C GLY A 611 -9.06 10.43 -5.96
N LYS A 612 -8.56 9.38 -5.29
CA LYS A 612 -7.33 9.45 -4.47
C LYS A 612 -6.09 9.78 -5.33
N ASN A 613 -5.06 10.36 -4.70
CA ASN A 613 -3.79 10.79 -5.31
C ASN A 613 -3.94 11.94 -6.32
N ASN A 614 -4.81 12.90 -6.02
CA ASN A 614 -5.05 14.13 -6.79
C ASN A 614 -5.39 13.83 -8.25
N ARG A 615 -6.38 12.96 -8.46
CA ARG A 615 -6.84 12.57 -9.80
C ARG A 615 -8.33 12.78 -9.92
N LEU A 616 -8.75 13.49 -10.95
CA LEU A 616 -10.15 13.55 -11.37
C LEU A 616 -10.32 12.59 -12.54
N PHE A 617 -11.20 11.60 -12.39
CA PHE A 617 -11.44 10.62 -13.45
C PHE A 617 -12.65 11.01 -14.28
N ILE A 618 -12.57 10.90 -15.60
CA ILE A 618 -13.69 11.11 -16.53
C ILE A 618 -13.97 9.82 -17.28
N ASN A 619 -15.25 9.45 -17.39
CA ASN A 619 -15.68 8.34 -18.24
C ASN A 619 -15.45 8.67 -19.71
N LYS A 620 -14.64 7.87 -20.41
CA LYS A 620 -14.36 8.04 -21.85
C LYS A 620 -15.63 7.97 -22.71
N GLY A 621 -16.61 7.15 -22.30
CA GLY A 621 -17.87 6.99 -23.01
C GLY A 621 -18.90 8.08 -22.71
N ALA A 622 -18.64 8.99 -21.76
CA ALA A 622 -19.58 10.04 -21.42
C ALA A 622 -19.58 11.16 -22.47
N LYS A 623 -20.78 11.63 -22.82
CA LYS A 623 -21.01 12.85 -23.58
C LYS A 623 -21.58 13.90 -22.66
N PHE A 624 -21.14 15.14 -22.83
CA PHE A 624 -21.49 16.24 -21.95
C PHE A 624 -22.13 17.38 -22.72
N SER A 625 -23.13 18.01 -22.12
CA SER A 625 -23.54 19.37 -22.48
C SER A 625 -22.61 20.39 -21.82
N LYS A 626 -22.62 21.64 -22.30
CA LYS A 626 -21.85 22.73 -21.68
C LYS A 626 -22.23 22.86 -20.20
N GLU A 627 -23.52 22.86 -19.93
CA GLU A 627 -24.06 23.02 -18.59
C GLU A 627 -23.67 21.87 -17.65
N ARG A 628 -23.62 20.63 -18.18
CA ARG A 628 -23.18 19.47 -17.40
C ARG A 628 -21.72 19.58 -16.99
N ILE A 629 -20.84 20.09 -17.87
CA ILE A 629 -19.43 20.33 -17.54
C ILE A 629 -19.31 21.36 -16.43
N GLU A 630 -20.03 22.48 -16.52
CA GLU A 630 -19.98 23.53 -15.49
C GLU A 630 -20.54 23.05 -14.15
N THR A 631 -21.64 22.28 -14.16
CA THR A 631 -22.17 21.64 -12.94
C THR A 631 -21.14 20.68 -12.30
N LEU A 632 -20.41 19.91 -13.12
CA LEU A 632 -19.38 19.00 -12.62
C LEU A 632 -18.14 19.75 -12.08
N ILE A 633 -17.82 20.93 -12.62
CA ILE A 633 -16.78 21.79 -12.06
C ILE A 633 -17.17 22.19 -10.64
N VAL A 634 -18.38 22.72 -10.47
CA VAL A 634 -18.85 23.17 -9.16
C VAL A 634 -18.89 21.99 -8.15
N HIS A 635 -19.47 20.86 -8.58
CA HIS A 635 -19.67 19.70 -7.70
C HIS A 635 -18.36 18.98 -7.35
N GLU A 636 -17.58 18.57 -8.35
CA GLU A 636 -16.39 17.74 -8.12
C GLU A 636 -15.16 18.58 -7.77
N ILE A 637 -14.96 19.72 -8.45
CA ILE A 637 -13.75 20.51 -8.31
C ILE A 637 -13.92 21.53 -7.20
N GLU A 638 -14.86 22.45 -7.36
CA GLU A 638 -14.99 23.59 -6.46
C GLU A 638 -15.47 23.20 -5.08
N THR A 639 -16.22 22.10 -4.93
CA THR A 639 -16.56 21.55 -3.61
C THR A 639 -15.54 20.50 -3.16
N HIS A 640 -15.55 19.28 -3.73
CA HIS A 640 -14.81 18.15 -3.14
C HIS A 640 -13.29 18.26 -3.23
N ILE A 641 -12.75 18.82 -4.31
CA ILE A 641 -11.30 18.97 -4.49
C ILE A 641 -10.77 20.13 -3.64
N LEU A 642 -11.44 21.28 -3.65
CA LEU A 642 -10.98 22.44 -2.87
C LEU A 642 -11.03 22.17 -1.36
N THR A 643 -12.09 21.54 -0.85
CA THR A 643 -12.17 21.14 0.57
C THR A 643 -11.07 20.13 0.93
N ALA A 644 -10.78 19.18 0.04
CA ALA A 644 -9.67 18.25 0.23
C ALA A 644 -8.32 18.97 0.27
N GLU A 645 -8.05 19.91 -0.65
CA GLU A 645 -6.80 20.68 -0.65
C GLU A 645 -6.67 21.57 0.58
N ASN A 646 -7.73 22.26 0.99
CA ASN A 646 -7.73 23.03 2.23
C ASN A 646 -7.43 22.15 3.45
N GLY A 647 -8.00 20.95 3.49
CA GLY A 647 -7.68 19.95 4.51
C GLY A 647 -6.20 19.55 4.57
N LYS A 648 -5.43 19.67 3.47
CA LYS A 648 -3.97 19.42 3.48
C LYS A 648 -3.17 20.55 4.09
N PHE A 649 -3.73 21.76 4.15
CA PHE A 649 -3.09 22.89 4.82
C PHE A 649 -3.32 22.88 6.33
N GLN A 650 -4.22 22.01 6.81
CA GLN A 650 -4.47 21.81 8.24
C GLN A 650 -3.39 20.94 8.91
N PRO A 651 -3.22 21.02 10.24
CA PRO A 651 -2.18 20.27 10.96
C PRO A 651 -2.35 18.74 10.98
N TYR A 652 -3.56 18.25 10.67
CA TYR A 652 -3.94 16.83 10.76
C TYR A 652 -4.58 16.36 9.44
N GLU A 653 -4.18 15.18 8.95
CA GLU A 653 -4.64 14.58 7.70
C GLU A 653 -6.15 14.24 7.74
N ILE A 654 -6.76 14.06 8.92
CA ILE A 654 -8.21 13.85 9.05
C ILE A 654 -9.05 14.96 8.37
N PHE A 655 -8.57 16.21 8.31
CA PHE A 655 -9.26 17.30 7.60
C PHE A 655 -9.19 17.13 6.07
N ASN A 656 -8.17 16.45 5.53
CA ASN A 656 -8.10 16.09 4.11
C ASN A 656 -8.97 14.86 3.79
N ARG A 657 -9.01 13.88 4.69
CA ARG A 657 -9.70 12.59 4.48
C ARG A 657 -11.19 12.67 4.77
N GLY A 658 -11.58 13.44 5.77
CA GLY A 658 -12.93 13.57 6.26
C GLY A 658 -13.02 13.28 7.75
N LEU A 659 -13.61 14.21 8.50
CA LEU A 659 -14.07 14.03 9.88
C LEU A 659 -15.18 12.96 9.94
N ALA A 660 -15.79 12.72 11.09
CA ALA A 660 -16.99 11.89 11.13
C ALA A 660 -18.12 12.59 10.34
N ASN A 661 -18.97 11.84 9.65
CA ASN A 661 -20.20 12.32 9.01
C ASN A 661 -20.08 13.43 7.94
N TYR A 662 -18.87 13.92 7.66
CA TYR A 662 -18.54 14.99 6.71
C TYR A 662 -19.20 14.86 5.33
N LEU A 663 -19.55 13.63 4.92
CA LEU A 663 -20.19 13.36 3.64
C LEU A 663 -21.51 14.12 3.49
N ARG A 664 -22.29 14.26 4.58
CA ARG A 664 -23.55 15.02 4.58
C ARG A 664 -23.32 16.47 4.19
N THR A 665 -22.41 17.14 4.90
CA THR A 665 -22.01 18.51 4.61
C THR A 665 -21.40 18.65 3.20
N GLN A 666 -20.52 17.75 2.77
CA GLN A 666 -19.89 17.81 1.45
C GLN A 666 -20.89 17.68 0.29
N GLU A 667 -21.79 16.70 0.35
CA GLU A 667 -22.78 16.49 -0.71
C GLU A 667 -23.81 17.63 -0.70
N GLY A 668 -24.21 18.10 0.48
CA GLY A 668 -25.07 19.26 0.66
C GLY A 668 -24.48 20.53 0.07
N MET A 669 -23.22 20.82 0.38
CA MET A 669 -22.50 21.99 -0.13
C MET A 669 -22.35 21.91 -1.64
N ALA A 670 -22.10 20.71 -2.18
CA ALA A 670 -22.00 20.52 -3.62
C ALA A 670 -23.33 20.78 -4.34
N MET A 671 -24.47 20.42 -3.73
CA MET A 671 -25.79 20.75 -4.27
C MET A 671 -26.10 22.24 -4.16
N TYR A 672 -25.83 22.85 -3.00
CA TYR A 672 -26.06 24.27 -2.75
C TYR A 672 -25.24 25.16 -3.70
N ASN A 673 -23.94 24.87 -3.84
CA ASN A 673 -23.06 25.62 -4.74
C ASN A 673 -23.51 25.54 -6.20
N VAL A 674 -24.03 24.37 -6.63
CA VAL A 674 -24.59 24.21 -7.98
C VAL A 674 -25.84 25.08 -8.14
N GLU A 675 -26.72 25.14 -7.14
CA GLU A 675 -27.91 25.98 -7.18
C GLU A 675 -27.55 27.46 -7.26
N GLU A 676 -26.69 27.95 -6.38
CA GLU A 676 -26.30 29.37 -6.33
C GLU A 676 -25.53 29.81 -7.59
N GLN A 677 -24.57 29.01 -8.04
CA GLN A 677 -23.72 29.41 -9.16
C GLN A 677 -24.36 29.20 -10.54
N ARG A 678 -25.25 28.21 -10.67
CA ARG A 678 -25.79 27.80 -11.97
C ARG A 678 -27.30 28.01 -12.11
N GLY A 679 -27.99 28.41 -11.05
CA GLY A 679 -29.45 28.52 -11.01
C GLY A 679 -30.17 27.17 -11.10
N HIS A 680 -29.44 26.05 -10.92
CA HIS A 680 -30.04 24.71 -10.93
C HIS A 680 -30.64 24.40 -9.58
N SER A 681 -31.89 24.80 -9.39
CA SER A 681 -32.64 24.48 -8.19
C SER A 681 -32.58 22.98 -7.88
N PHE A 682 -32.28 22.65 -6.63
CA PHE A 682 -32.31 21.28 -6.12
C PHE A 682 -33.67 20.59 -6.38
N ASN A 683 -34.76 21.36 -6.37
CA ASN A 683 -36.12 20.86 -6.63
C ASN A 683 -36.29 20.32 -8.06
N LYS A 684 -35.41 20.67 -8.99
CA LYS A 684 -35.37 20.09 -10.34
C LYS A 684 -34.56 18.79 -10.41
N ASN A 685 -33.88 18.39 -9.33
CA ASN A 685 -33.07 17.17 -9.28
C ASN A 685 -33.92 15.94 -8.92
N TYR A 686 -34.77 15.51 -9.85
CA TYR A 686 -35.65 14.34 -9.67
C TYR A 686 -34.90 13.05 -9.29
N LYS A 687 -33.60 12.95 -9.58
CA LYS A 687 -32.77 11.81 -9.18
C LYS A 687 -32.53 11.80 -7.67
N ALA A 688 -32.18 12.94 -7.08
CA ALA A 688 -31.98 13.07 -5.64
C ALA A 688 -33.30 12.89 -4.88
N LEU A 689 -34.38 13.56 -5.33
CA LEU A 689 -35.73 13.39 -4.77
C LEU A 689 -36.18 11.93 -4.83
N GLY A 690 -35.98 11.27 -5.97
CA GLY A 690 -36.30 9.86 -6.14
C GLY A 690 -35.50 8.93 -5.23
N HIS A 691 -34.26 9.27 -4.82
CA HIS A 691 -33.53 8.47 -3.84
C HIS A 691 -34.15 8.57 -2.45
N VAL A 692 -34.60 9.77 -2.03
CA VAL A 692 -35.26 9.99 -0.73
C VAL A 692 -36.53 9.15 -0.63
N ILE A 693 -37.39 9.26 -1.65
CA ILE A 693 -38.64 8.49 -1.73
C ILE A 693 -38.36 6.99 -1.80
N ALA A 694 -37.34 6.57 -2.55
CA ALA A 694 -36.97 5.16 -2.66
C ALA A 694 -36.52 4.57 -1.31
N ILE A 695 -35.83 5.35 -0.47
CA ILE A 695 -35.40 4.90 0.86
C ILE A 695 -36.62 4.68 1.76
N ASP A 696 -37.55 5.63 1.85
CA ASP A 696 -38.77 5.47 2.66
C ASP A 696 -39.61 4.26 2.21
N LEU A 697 -39.77 4.10 0.89
CA LEU A 697 -40.48 2.98 0.32
C LEU A 697 -39.76 1.64 0.57
N ALA A 698 -38.44 1.57 0.36
CA ALA A 698 -37.68 0.34 0.52
C ALA A 698 -37.69 -0.18 1.97
N ILE A 699 -37.72 0.71 2.96
CA ILE A 699 -37.85 0.34 4.38
C ILE A 699 -39.13 -0.46 4.64
N LYS A 700 -40.20 -0.22 3.87
CA LYS A 700 -41.54 -0.79 4.11
C LYS A 700 -41.97 -1.85 3.08
N ASN A 701 -41.28 -1.95 1.95
CA ASN A 701 -41.76 -2.71 0.80
C ASN A 701 -40.65 -3.56 0.15
N SER A 702 -41.06 -4.49 -0.70
CA SER A 702 -40.16 -5.24 -1.58
C SER A 702 -39.52 -4.36 -2.68
N PHE A 703 -38.53 -4.89 -3.40
CA PHE A 703 -37.90 -4.20 -4.53
C PHE A 703 -38.92 -3.87 -5.63
N ALA A 704 -39.73 -4.86 -6.04
CA ALA A 704 -40.72 -4.70 -7.10
C ALA A 704 -41.77 -3.64 -6.74
N GLU A 705 -42.29 -3.66 -5.51
CA GLU A 705 -43.26 -2.67 -5.04
C GLU A 705 -42.65 -1.26 -4.95
N THR A 706 -41.43 -1.16 -4.44
CA THR A 706 -40.70 0.13 -4.36
C THR A 706 -40.52 0.71 -5.76
N TYR A 707 -40.05 -0.09 -6.72
CA TYR A 707 -39.94 0.31 -8.12
C TYR A 707 -41.28 0.75 -8.70
N LYS A 708 -42.33 -0.05 -8.53
CA LYS A 708 -43.67 0.24 -9.06
C LYS A 708 -44.21 1.57 -8.53
N LYS A 709 -44.07 1.81 -7.22
CA LYS A 709 -44.50 3.06 -6.58
C LYS A 709 -43.72 4.27 -7.09
N LEU A 710 -42.40 4.14 -7.30
CA LEU A 710 -41.58 5.23 -7.88
C LEU A 710 -42.00 5.56 -9.33
N VAL A 711 -42.25 4.53 -10.16
CA VAL A 711 -42.74 4.74 -11.53
C VAL A 711 -44.12 5.41 -11.52
N ALA A 712 -45.02 5.01 -10.61
CA ALA A 712 -46.34 5.63 -10.46
C ALA A 712 -46.27 7.10 -10.03
N LEU A 713 -45.18 7.53 -9.38
CA LEU A 713 -44.89 8.92 -9.05
C LEU A 713 -44.27 9.73 -10.20
N GLY A 714 -44.14 9.14 -11.40
CA GLY A 714 -43.64 9.81 -12.60
C GLY A 714 -42.14 9.66 -12.84
N LEU A 715 -41.39 8.91 -12.02
CA LEU A 715 -39.97 8.67 -12.29
C LEU A 715 -39.78 7.80 -13.55
N PRO A 716 -38.83 8.15 -14.45
CA PRO A 716 -38.48 7.29 -15.57
C PRO A 716 -38.05 5.90 -15.10
N SER A 717 -38.55 4.84 -15.75
CA SER A 717 -38.30 3.43 -15.38
C SER A 717 -36.83 3.13 -15.06
N LYS A 718 -35.88 3.57 -15.91
CA LYS A 718 -34.44 3.37 -15.65
C LYS A 718 -33.94 4.05 -14.37
N GLN A 719 -34.45 5.24 -14.07
CA GLN A 719 -34.09 5.97 -12.85
C GLN A 719 -34.80 5.36 -11.62
N ALA A 720 -36.07 4.97 -11.73
CA ALA A 720 -36.79 4.28 -10.67
C ALA A 720 -36.05 3.01 -10.23
N PHE A 721 -35.64 2.16 -11.20
CA PHE A 721 -34.82 0.97 -10.91
C PHE A 721 -33.51 1.34 -10.21
N LYS A 722 -32.81 2.38 -10.69
CA LYS A 722 -31.55 2.83 -10.09
C LYS A 722 -31.74 3.31 -8.65
N SER A 723 -32.82 4.04 -8.37
CA SER A 723 -33.15 4.50 -7.02
C SER A 723 -33.51 3.33 -6.10
N THR A 724 -34.36 2.40 -6.55
CA THR A 724 -34.67 1.17 -5.81
C THR A 724 -33.43 0.34 -5.54
N LEU A 725 -32.58 0.12 -6.54
CA LEU A 725 -31.31 -0.61 -6.39
C LEU A 725 -30.42 0.04 -5.34
N LYS A 726 -30.26 1.36 -5.37
CA LYS A 726 -29.43 2.08 -4.40
C LYS A 726 -29.97 1.92 -2.98
N ALA A 727 -31.29 2.01 -2.82
CA ALA A 727 -31.96 1.81 -1.54
C ALA A 727 -31.91 0.35 -1.07
N LYS A 728 -31.92 -0.65 -1.96
CA LYS A 728 -31.91 -2.09 -1.59
C LYS A 728 -30.52 -2.74 -1.54
N ARG A 729 -29.43 -1.98 -1.71
CA ARG A 729 -28.06 -2.51 -1.56
C ARG A 729 -27.81 -3.00 -0.14
N GLY A 730 -27.01 -4.05 -0.02
CA GLY A 730 -26.74 -4.74 1.26
C GLY A 730 -27.82 -5.71 1.71
N ILE A 731 -28.91 -5.86 0.94
CA ILE A 731 -29.97 -6.85 1.17
C ILE A 731 -29.88 -7.88 0.05
N GLY A 732 -29.77 -9.16 0.38
CA GLY A 732 -29.67 -10.26 -0.58
C GLY A 732 -31.04 -10.62 -1.12
N ASN A 733 -31.96 -11.05 -0.25
CA ASN A 733 -33.34 -11.25 -0.66
C ASN A 733 -34.15 -9.94 -0.64
N THR A 734 -34.27 -9.29 -1.80
CA THR A 734 -34.94 -7.99 -1.89
C THR A 734 -36.47 -8.04 -1.88
N SER A 735 -37.08 -9.23 -1.70
CA SER A 735 -38.50 -9.32 -1.38
C SER A 735 -38.82 -8.78 0.02
N HIS A 736 -37.83 -8.78 0.92
CA HIS A 736 -38.00 -8.30 2.27
C HIS A 736 -37.85 -6.77 2.37
N PRO A 737 -38.56 -6.13 3.33
CA PRO A 737 -38.35 -4.73 3.67
C PRO A 737 -36.93 -4.46 4.16
N GLY A 738 -36.46 -3.23 3.98
CA GLY A 738 -35.14 -2.79 4.41
C GLY A 738 -34.48 -1.83 3.42
N ALA A 739 -33.55 -0.99 3.90
CA ALA A 739 -32.87 -0.04 3.06
C ALA A 739 -31.42 0.31 3.49
N PHE A 740 -30.57 0.54 2.50
CA PHE A 740 -29.34 1.30 2.58
C PHE A 740 -29.63 2.79 2.33
N THR A 741 -29.53 3.57 3.38
CA THR A 741 -30.03 4.96 3.46
C THR A 741 -28.98 6.01 3.06
N LYS A 742 -27.77 5.60 2.64
CA LYS A 742 -26.65 6.51 2.34
C LYS A 742 -27.02 7.67 1.41
N ASP A 743 -27.83 7.44 0.38
CA ASP A 743 -28.14 8.51 -0.58
C ASP A 743 -29.15 9.55 -0.06
N TYR A 744 -29.63 9.42 1.18
CA TYR A 744 -30.36 10.49 1.89
C TYR A 744 -29.48 11.73 2.16
N VAL A 745 -28.16 11.54 2.31
CA VAL A 745 -27.21 12.62 2.62
C VAL A 745 -27.20 13.77 1.61
N TYR A 746 -27.62 13.52 0.36
CA TYR A 746 -27.75 14.57 -0.66
C TYR A 746 -28.85 15.57 -0.32
N TYR A 747 -30.02 15.08 0.10
CA TYR A 747 -31.16 15.91 0.45
C TYR A 747 -30.98 16.55 1.83
N SER A 748 -30.66 15.73 2.84
CA SER A 748 -30.51 16.23 4.22
C SER A 748 -29.31 17.17 4.34
N GLY A 749 -28.21 16.90 3.64
CA GLY A 749 -27.07 17.81 3.56
C GLY A 749 -27.43 19.14 2.89
N TYR A 750 -28.18 19.14 1.79
CA TYR A 750 -28.61 20.37 1.14
C TYR A 750 -29.48 21.24 2.06
N LYS A 751 -30.45 20.63 2.75
CA LYS A 751 -31.28 21.32 3.76
C LYS A 751 -30.43 21.84 4.93
N GLN A 752 -29.47 21.05 5.41
CA GLN A 752 -28.56 21.44 6.50
C GLN A 752 -27.71 22.66 6.11
N VAL A 753 -27.13 22.67 4.91
CA VAL A 753 -26.36 23.81 4.39
C VAL A 753 -27.25 25.03 4.22
N LYS A 754 -28.43 24.91 3.60
CA LYS A 754 -29.36 26.05 3.48
C LYS A 754 -29.76 26.63 4.82
N LYS A 755 -30.06 25.78 5.80
CA LYS A 755 -30.37 26.22 7.16
C LYS A 755 -29.17 26.97 7.76
N PHE A 756 -27.97 26.41 7.68
CA PHE A 756 -26.75 27.05 8.18
C PHE A 756 -26.54 28.46 7.60
N ILE A 757 -26.75 28.64 6.28
CA ILE A 757 -26.64 29.96 5.65
C ILE A 757 -27.76 30.91 6.08
N ASN A 758 -29.01 30.42 6.14
CA ASN A 758 -30.15 31.22 6.58
C ASN A 758 -30.01 31.67 8.05
N ASP A 759 -29.38 30.86 8.89
CA ASP A 759 -29.09 31.17 10.29
C ASP A 759 -27.87 32.12 10.43
N GLY A 760 -27.30 32.60 9.32
CA GLY A 760 -26.22 33.59 9.28
C GLY A 760 -24.80 33.00 9.18
N GLY A 761 -24.67 31.69 8.96
CA GLY A 761 -23.38 31.03 8.75
C GLY A 761 -22.71 31.42 7.43
N ASP A 762 -21.38 31.49 7.44
CA ASP A 762 -20.59 31.75 6.22
C ASP A 762 -20.19 30.43 5.56
N ILE A 763 -20.61 30.22 4.31
CA ILE A 763 -20.24 29.01 3.55
C ILE A 763 -18.72 28.83 3.40
N LYS A 764 -17.94 29.92 3.46
CA LYS A 764 -16.47 29.88 3.42
C LYS A 764 -15.88 29.08 4.59
N ASP A 765 -16.57 29.03 5.71
CA ASP A 765 -16.14 28.25 6.87
C ASP A 765 -16.19 26.73 6.62
N LEU A 766 -17.10 26.28 5.75
CA LEU A 766 -17.22 24.87 5.38
C LEU A 766 -16.08 24.40 4.46
N TYR A 767 -15.25 25.33 3.98
CA TYR A 767 -14.04 25.05 3.20
C TYR A 767 -12.79 24.78 4.04
N LEU A 768 -12.86 24.81 5.39
CA LEU A 768 -11.71 24.48 6.27
C LEU A 768 -11.08 23.12 5.94
N GLY A 769 -11.90 22.17 5.52
CA GLY A 769 -11.51 20.83 5.12
C GLY A 769 -12.75 20.00 4.79
N LYS A 770 -12.62 18.69 4.88
CA LYS A 770 -13.75 17.77 4.83
C LYS A 770 -14.36 17.63 6.22
N ILE A 771 -15.07 18.66 6.67
CA ILE A 771 -15.73 18.72 7.97
C ILE A 771 -17.22 18.44 7.86
N ASP A 772 -17.85 18.12 8.99
CA ASP A 772 -19.29 18.23 9.15
C ASP A 772 -19.65 19.59 9.78
N ILE A 773 -20.81 20.16 9.45
CA ILE A 773 -21.25 21.47 9.97
C ILE A 773 -21.33 21.45 11.50
N GLU A 774 -21.76 20.33 12.08
CA GLU A 774 -21.86 20.15 13.53
C GLU A 774 -20.48 20.20 14.23
N ASP A 775 -19.42 19.87 13.50
CA ASP A 775 -18.04 19.92 13.97
C ASP A 775 -17.37 21.27 13.68
N LEU A 776 -18.07 22.26 13.11
CA LEU A 776 -17.42 23.50 12.64
C LEU A 776 -16.78 24.30 13.80
N GLU A 777 -17.56 24.60 14.84
CA GLU A 777 -17.06 25.37 15.99
C GLU A 777 -16.00 24.59 16.77
N LYS A 778 -16.23 23.27 16.94
CA LYS A 778 -15.25 22.36 17.52
C LYS A 778 -13.94 22.37 16.71
N SER A 779 -14.03 22.35 15.38
CA SER A 779 -12.88 22.41 14.47
C SER A 779 -12.13 23.72 14.61
N LYS A 780 -12.83 24.86 14.62
CA LYS A 780 -12.20 26.19 14.78
C LYS A 780 -11.50 26.36 16.12
N SER A 781 -11.97 25.68 17.17
CA SER A 781 -11.35 25.71 18.51
C SER A 781 -10.03 24.94 18.62
N ILE A 782 -9.67 24.12 17.61
CA ILE A 782 -8.45 23.30 17.65
C ILE A 782 -7.21 24.17 17.39
N PRO A 783 -6.19 24.13 18.27
CA PRO A 783 -4.98 24.93 18.11
C PRO A 783 -4.27 24.65 16.78
N GLY A 784 -3.97 25.72 16.03
CA GLY A 784 -3.21 25.65 14.78
C GLY A 784 -4.03 25.38 13.52
N ILE A 785 -5.36 25.28 13.63
CA ILE A 785 -6.26 25.30 12.46
C ILE A 785 -6.15 26.65 11.75
N LYS A 786 -6.15 26.58 10.42
CA LYS A 786 -6.00 27.73 9.54
C LYS A 786 -7.28 27.93 8.74
N ASN A 787 -7.62 29.17 8.43
CA ASN A 787 -8.71 29.48 7.51
C ASN A 787 -8.50 28.82 6.15
N ALA A 788 -9.61 28.58 5.43
CA ALA A 788 -9.58 28.06 4.08
C ALA A 788 -8.70 28.93 3.18
N LYS A 789 -7.74 28.32 2.48
CA LYS A 789 -6.78 29.04 1.64
C LYS A 789 -7.28 29.18 0.21
N ILE A 790 -7.97 28.16 -0.29
CA ILE A 790 -8.47 28.10 -1.66
C ILE A 790 -9.99 28.08 -1.57
N LEU A 791 -10.63 29.12 -2.10
CA LEU A 791 -12.08 29.24 -2.19
C LEU A 791 -12.50 29.29 -3.67
N PRO A 792 -13.72 28.82 -4.01
CA PRO A 792 -14.33 29.09 -5.29
C PRO A 792 -14.34 30.58 -5.61
N THR A 793 -14.15 30.96 -6.87
CA THR A 793 -14.01 32.38 -7.28
C THR A 793 -15.26 33.23 -7.07
N TRP A 794 -16.43 32.63 -6.84
CA TRP A 794 -17.68 33.34 -6.61
C TRP A 794 -17.91 33.72 -5.14
N LEU A 795 -17.09 33.19 -4.23
CA LEU A 795 -17.07 33.48 -2.79
C LEU A 795 -15.95 34.47 -2.48
#